data_AF-A0A812KPP9-F1
#
_entry.id   AF-A0A812KPP9-F1
#
_cell.length_a   1.000
_cell.length_b   1.000
_cell.length_c   1.000
_cell.angle_alpha   90.00
_cell.angle_beta   90.00
_cell.angle_gamma   90.00
#
_symmetry.space_group_name_H-M   'P 1'
#
loop_
_entity.id
_entity.type
_entity.pdbx_description
1 polymer ?
#
loop_
_entity_poly.entity_id
_entity_poly.type
_entity_poly.pdbx_seq_one_letter_code
_entity_poly.pdbx_strand_id
1 'polypeptide(L)'
;MKIAKRYLQKGETIYETKTYAGGGHQATVQLKALPGDWGSRVWAGHVSSTKQKAEQSAAEIALKQISEDTEMMAEAAKPKGAGKGKGKGKGKGFGFMWGPWDWQMMWGGGPSGPNLPRERVTEEPVKGEVLEWKDSFGWLKSSAPIDHPSAKQREGKIYASKKDVTSGTIETGSKVSFHVYKDAQGLGAEEVQVGRLVTQRLCSMNMFQVHGVLRNKENAKWAEGISGLELFEADSRDALALQEPLSAAKAVVCTTGVPAFGIAGQWEKGNHPESVDHFGVKNAAHVWSAASGPKRRFVLMSSIGVTRRDGLPYSILNGGGVLDAKAKGEAAVRELATQRGFGVTVVRPGQLFGGPYDNNRYLGTLFQLDKDSSVQAVKLEAGDTAVGDTLRSSLAGVLVRSLFCAEPDMEFAELLLVLNAGSSSLKYALFSIAGAPARWSRVVHGLAEGIATKTECRIKEETHEGKKVHKVDLPDHRTALSRVVDLLPGRDNISSVGHRVVHGGESFKSAALINQRVLQAVRDATVLAPLHNPWNILGIEVAEELFGRDCPQVAVFDTAFHQTMPPRAYMYALPYDLYKTHHIRKYGFHGTSYLYVAEETSRVLKKPLDKLNIIACHVGNGASMAAIKQGRCVDTTMGMTPLEGLVMGTRCGDIDPAVPSHLIEQLGYSVKEVNNLMNKESGLLGLCGLSDDRDVEREYFEQKPRGTLAKEVQVYRMRKYLGAFMVALDGQVDALVFTGGLGEKSHLLRTLVCQGLDRLGLEIVEEANQAKGGRFSENTRLDSKRLSTQIWVIPTDEELCIAQQTQMIVSKDMVTQ
;
A
#
# COMPACT_ATOMS: atom_id res chain seq x y z
N MET A 1 -48.11 -12.20 -18.51
CA MET A 1 -48.18 -13.55 -17.90
C MET A 1 -49.41 -13.79 -17.03
N LYS A 2 -49.85 -12.84 -16.19
CA LYS A 2 -51.00 -13.08 -15.29
C LYS A 2 -52.33 -13.24 -16.03
N ILE A 3 -52.57 -12.47 -17.10
CA ILE A 3 -53.76 -12.59 -17.96
C ILE A 3 -53.63 -13.79 -18.91
N ALA A 4 -52.57 -13.85 -19.73
CA ALA A 4 -52.35 -14.95 -20.68
C ALA A 4 -52.11 -16.33 -20.03
N LYS A 5 -51.90 -16.40 -18.70
CA LYS A 5 -51.52 -17.59 -17.92
C LYS A 5 -50.31 -18.37 -18.44
N ARG A 6 -49.54 -17.83 -19.38
CA ARG A 6 -48.28 -18.41 -19.87
C ARG A 6 -47.29 -17.30 -20.22
N TYR A 7 -46.04 -17.69 -20.43
CA TYR A 7 -45.03 -16.81 -21.01
C TYR A 7 -45.48 -16.37 -22.40
N LEU A 8 -45.24 -15.09 -22.70
CA LEU A 8 -45.46 -14.55 -24.03
C LEU A 8 -44.41 -15.15 -24.97
N GLN A 9 -44.87 -15.64 -26.10
CA GLN A 9 -44.03 -16.19 -27.15
C GLN A 9 -43.55 -15.07 -28.08
N LYS A 10 -42.42 -15.31 -28.75
CA LYS A 10 -41.87 -14.38 -29.73
C LYS A 10 -42.92 -14.11 -30.82
N GLY A 11 -43.24 -12.84 -31.06
CA GLY A 11 -44.26 -12.41 -32.04
C GLY A 11 -45.65 -12.12 -31.46
N GLU A 12 -45.88 -12.35 -30.16
CA GLU A 12 -47.15 -12.02 -29.50
C GLU A 12 -47.25 -10.57 -28.99
N THR A 13 -46.11 -9.88 -28.93
CA THR A 13 -46.03 -8.43 -28.76
C THR A 13 -45.50 -7.83 -30.05
N ILE A 14 -46.29 -7.00 -30.71
CA ILE A 14 -45.95 -6.40 -32.00
C ILE A 14 -45.84 -4.89 -31.80
N TYR A 15 -44.68 -4.35 -32.13
CA TYR A 15 -44.46 -2.90 -32.19
C TYR A 15 -44.33 -2.45 -33.65
N GLU A 16 -45.02 -1.37 -33.99
CA GLU A 16 -44.80 -0.64 -35.24
C GLU A 16 -44.41 0.80 -34.94
N THR A 17 -43.25 1.22 -35.45
CA THR A 17 -42.70 2.56 -35.19
C THR A 17 -42.59 3.35 -36.49
N LYS A 18 -43.23 4.51 -36.53
CA LYS A 18 -43.10 5.49 -37.61
C LYS A 18 -42.11 6.58 -37.20
N THR A 19 -41.26 6.99 -38.14
CA THR A 19 -40.32 8.10 -37.97
C THR A 19 -40.80 9.29 -38.80
N TYR A 20 -40.85 10.47 -38.18
CA TYR A 20 -41.29 11.71 -38.83
C TYR A 20 -40.10 12.51 -39.37
N ALA A 21 -40.33 13.27 -40.44
CA ALA A 21 -39.37 14.24 -40.95
C ALA A 21 -39.12 15.30 -39.86
N GLY A 22 -37.93 15.28 -39.25
CA GLY A 22 -37.60 16.03 -38.03
C GLY A 22 -36.97 15.19 -36.91
N GLY A 23 -36.87 13.86 -37.07
CA GLY A 23 -36.13 12.97 -36.17
C GLY A 23 -36.93 12.41 -34.99
N GLY A 24 -38.23 12.69 -34.91
CA GLY A 24 -39.13 12.11 -33.91
C GLY A 24 -39.66 10.73 -34.32
N HIS A 25 -39.83 9.83 -33.35
CA HIS A 25 -40.39 8.49 -33.53
C HIS A 25 -41.69 8.34 -32.75
N GLN A 26 -42.73 7.76 -33.34
CA GLN A 26 -43.93 7.32 -32.62
C GLN A 26 -44.13 5.82 -32.83
N ALA A 27 -44.36 5.09 -31.75
CA ALA A 27 -44.61 3.66 -31.80
C ALA A 27 -46.06 3.34 -31.46
N THR A 28 -46.52 2.21 -31.96
CA THR A 28 -47.76 1.55 -31.53
C THR A 28 -47.42 0.15 -31.01
N VAL A 29 -48.24 -0.38 -30.10
CA VAL A 29 -48.10 -1.75 -29.58
C VAL A 29 -49.41 -2.52 -29.67
N GLN A 30 -49.32 -3.79 -30.05
CA GLN A 30 -50.42 -4.78 -30.01
C GLN A 30 -49.98 -6.02 -29.23
N LEU A 31 -50.87 -6.56 -28.39
CA LEU A 31 -50.61 -7.71 -27.52
C LEU A 31 -51.55 -8.86 -27.86
N LYS A 32 -51.18 -9.68 -28.86
CA LYS A 32 -52.02 -10.76 -29.40
C LYS A 32 -52.38 -11.87 -28.40
N ALA A 33 -51.61 -12.00 -27.34
CA ALA A 33 -51.86 -12.99 -26.30
C ALA A 33 -52.97 -12.60 -25.30
N LEU A 34 -53.57 -11.41 -25.44
CA LEU A 34 -54.70 -10.99 -24.62
C LEU A 34 -56.01 -11.63 -25.13
N PRO A 35 -56.93 -11.99 -24.21
CA PRO A 35 -58.17 -12.67 -24.56
C PRO A 35 -59.18 -11.73 -25.25
N GLY A 36 -59.98 -12.29 -26.15
CA GLY A 36 -61.03 -11.56 -26.86
C GLY A 36 -60.51 -10.40 -27.70
N ASP A 37 -61.31 -9.33 -27.80
CA ASP A 37 -61.02 -8.17 -28.66
C ASP A 37 -59.78 -7.37 -28.19
N TRP A 38 -59.29 -7.62 -26.97
CA TRP A 38 -58.07 -7.01 -26.45
C TRP A 38 -56.82 -7.44 -27.22
N GLY A 39 -56.80 -8.67 -27.75
CA GLY A 39 -55.68 -9.17 -28.56
C GLY A 39 -55.50 -8.42 -29.89
N SER A 40 -56.58 -7.81 -30.38
CA SER A 40 -56.61 -7.02 -31.62
C SER A 40 -56.41 -5.52 -31.41
N ARG A 41 -56.48 -5.00 -30.17
CA ARG A 41 -56.31 -3.56 -29.90
C ARG A 41 -54.88 -3.09 -30.14
N VAL A 42 -54.76 -1.85 -30.63
CA VAL A 42 -53.48 -1.19 -30.91
C VAL A 42 -53.42 0.11 -30.10
N TRP A 43 -52.37 0.29 -29.33
CA TRP A 43 -52.15 1.49 -28.51
C TRP A 43 -51.00 2.31 -29.07
N ALA A 44 -51.24 3.58 -29.34
CA ALA A 44 -50.23 4.52 -29.84
C ALA A 44 -49.57 5.28 -28.69
N GLY A 45 -48.24 5.26 -28.65
CA GLY A 45 -47.39 6.03 -27.73
C GLY A 45 -47.25 7.49 -28.13
N HIS A 46 -46.60 8.29 -27.28
CA HIS A 46 -46.21 9.65 -27.61
C HIS A 46 -44.98 9.68 -28.55
N VAL A 47 -44.83 10.77 -29.32
CA VAL A 47 -43.63 11.00 -30.16
C VAL A 47 -42.43 11.22 -29.24
N SER A 48 -41.32 10.53 -29.51
CA SER A 48 -40.08 10.59 -28.72
C SER A 48 -38.85 10.75 -29.60
N SER A 49 -37.75 11.22 -29.02
CA SER A 49 -36.47 11.45 -29.72
C SER A 49 -35.73 10.16 -30.12
N THR A 50 -36.10 9.01 -29.56
CA THR A 50 -35.54 7.70 -29.95
C THR A 50 -36.65 6.65 -30.09
N LYS A 51 -36.44 5.69 -30.99
CA LYS A 51 -37.36 4.56 -31.21
C LYS A 51 -37.68 3.80 -29.92
N GLN A 52 -36.67 3.53 -29.08
CA GLN A 52 -36.86 2.79 -27.83
C GLN A 52 -37.77 3.53 -26.83
N LYS A 53 -37.64 4.86 -26.72
CA LYS A 53 -38.50 5.67 -25.86
C LYS A 53 -39.94 5.74 -26.39
N ALA A 54 -40.12 5.76 -27.70
CA ALA A 54 -41.43 5.74 -28.33
C ALA A 54 -42.16 4.40 -28.07
N GLU A 55 -41.44 3.27 -28.20
CA GLU A 55 -41.96 1.92 -27.91
C GLU A 55 -42.33 1.77 -26.42
N GLN A 56 -41.51 2.30 -25.52
CA GLN A 56 -41.82 2.31 -24.09
C GLN A 56 -43.09 3.13 -23.79
N SER A 57 -43.24 4.30 -24.40
CA SER A 57 -44.45 5.12 -24.22
C SER A 57 -45.73 4.41 -24.69
N ALA A 58 -45.68 3.68 -25.80
CA ALA A 58 -46.82 2.89 -26.27
C ALA A 58 -47.18 1.75 -25.30
N ALA A 59 -46.16 1.09 -24.72
CA ALA A 59 -46.34 0.02 -23.74
C ALA A 59 -47.00 0.52 -22.45
N GLU A 60 -46.61 1.70 -21.96
CA GLU A 60 -47.16 2.31 -20.75
C GLU A 60 -48.65 2.63 -20.90
N ILE A 61 -49.05 3.17 -22.06
CA ILE A 61 -50.46 3.46 -22.35
C ILE A 61 -51.30 2.17 -22.42
N ALA A 62 -50.78 1.13 -23.09
CA ALA A 62 -51.45 -0.17 -23.15
C ALA A 62 -51.62 -0.78 -21.76
N LEU A 63 -50.57 -0.76 -20.95
CA LEU A 63 -50.60 -1.33 -19.60
C LEU A 63 -51.60 -0.60 -18.70
N LYS A 64 -51.64 0.73 -18.76
CA LYS A 64 -52.58 1.53 -17.97
C LYS A 64 -54.03 1.13 -18.27
N GLN A 65 -54.41 1.09 -19.55
CA GLN A 65 -55.76 0.73 -19.96
C GLN A 65 -56.12 -0.71 -19.60
N ILE A 66 -55.19 -1.66 -19.73
CA ILE A 66 -55.43 -3.07 -19.33
C ILE A 66 -55.60 -3.18 -17.81
N SER A 67 -54.86 -2.37 -17.04
CA SER A 67 -54.92 -2.42 -15.58
C SER A 67 -56.16 -1.76 -14.98
N GLU A 68 -56.77 -0.82 -15.71
CA GLU A 68 -58.00 -0.16 -15.31
C GLU A 68 -59.25 -0.99 -15.66
N ASP A 69 -59.10 -2.01 -16.52
CA ASP A 69 -60.19 -2.90 -16.90
C ASP A 69 -60.44 -3.98 -15.82
N THR A 70 -61.63 -3.94 -15.23
CA THR A 70 -62.01 -4.79 -14.10
C THR A 70 -62.14 -6.26 -14.48
N GLU A 71 -62.55 -6.59 -15.72
CA GLU A 71 -62.66 -7.97 -16.19
C GLU A 71 -61.27 -8.57 -16.47
N MET A 72 -60.35 -7.82 -17.08
CA MET A 72 -58.96 -8.24 -17.29
C MET A 72 -58.25 -8.53 -15.97
N MET A 73 -58.46 -7.70 -14.96
CA MET A 73 -57.87 -7.90 -13.64
C MET A 73 -58.50 -9.08 -12.89
N ALA A 74 -59.81 -9.32 -13.06
CA ALA A 74 -60.46 -10.52 -12.53
C ALA A 74 -59.92 -11.81 -13.19
N GLU A 75 -59.72 -11.81 -14.51
CA GLU A 75 -59.14 -12.95 -15.23
C GLU A 75 -57.68 -13.18 -14.81
N ALA A 76 -56.91 -12.11 -14.59
CA ALA A 76 -55.55 -12.19 -14.06
C ALA A 76 -55.47 -12.85 -12.68
N ALA A 77 -56.50 -12.70 -11.84
CA ALA A 77 -56.56 -13.20 -10.47
C ALA A 77 -56.93 -14.69 -10.34
N LYS A 78 -57.53 -15.31 -11.36
CA LYS A 78 -57.90 -16.74 -11.30
C LYS A 78 -56.67 -17.66 -11.16
N PRO A 79 -56.60 -18.57 -10.17
CA PRO A 79 -55.48 -19.49 -10.00
C PRO A 79 -55.38 -20.49 -11.15
N LYS A 80 -54.15 -20.88 -11.53
CA LYS A 80 -53.93 -21.99 -12.48
C LYS A 80 -54.42 -23.29 -11.84
N GLY A 81 -55.34 -24.00 -12.49
CA GLY A 81 -55.86 -25.28 -12.00
C GLY A 81 -54.75 -26.29 -11.69
N ALA A 82 -54.86 -26.94 -10.53
CA ALA A 82 -53.89 -27.90 -10.01
C ALA A 82 -54.12 -29.31 -10.59
N GLY A 83 -53.11 -29.87 -11.26
CA GLY A 83 -52.97 -31.31 -11.49
C GLY A 83 -52.35 -32.00 -10.26
N LYS A 84 -52.95 -33.11 -9.83
CA LYS A 84 -52.75 -33.86 -8.58
C LYS A 84 -51.31 -34.35 -8.30
N GLY A 85 -50.89 -34.31 -7.03
CA GLY A 85 -49.76 -35.12 -6.50
C GLY A 85 -49.46 -34.84 -5.02
N LYS A 86 -49.68 -35.83 -4.15
CA LYS A 86 -49.79 -35.75 -2.67
C LYS A 86 -48.47 -35.46 -1.93
N GLY A 87 -48.56 -34.73 -0.81
CA GLY A 87 -47.56 -34.75 0.27
C GLY A 87 -47.92 -33.80 1.41
N LYS A 88 -48.45 -34.36 2.51
CA LYS A 88 -48.99 -33.66 3.69
C LYS A 88 -47.89 -33.02 4.55
N GLY A 89 -48.17 -31.84 5.13
CA GLY A 89 -47.44 -31.36 6.32
C GLY A 89 -47.70 -29.89 6.66
N LYS A 90 -48.57 -29.65 7.66
CA LYS A 90 -48.91 -28.38 8.32
C LYS A 90 -47.63 -27.60 8.71
N GLY A 91 -47.51 -26.27 8.73
CA GLY A 91 -48.50 -25.21 8.86
C GLY A 91 -48.07 -24.28 10.01
N LYS A 92 -47.37 -23.19 9.65
CA LYS A 92 -47.33 -21.82 10.23
C LYS A 92 -46.85 -21.61 11.69
N GLY A 93 -46.10 -20.55 11.98
CA GLY A 93 -45.69 -19.47 11.07
C GLY A 93 -45.00 -18.31 11.78
N PHE A 94 -44.82 -17.23 11.05
CA PHE A 94 -44.77 -15.89 11.60
C PHE A 94 -45.40 -14.92 10.59
N GLY A 95 -46.24 -14.04 11.11
CA GLY A 95 -47.01 -13.06 10.36
C GLY A 95 -46.16 -11.89 9.89
N PHE A 96 -46.43 -11.51 8.65
CA PHE A 96 -46.59 -10.16 8.10
C PHE A 96 -45.98 -8.97 8.87
N MET A 97 -45.14 -8.21 8.16
CA MET A 97 -45.31 -6.75 8.07
C MET A 97 -44.85 -6.25 6.70
N TRP A 98 -45.75 -5.54 6.00
CA TRP A 98 -45.52 -4.95 4.68
C TRP A 98 -45.00 -3.52 4.80
N GLY A 99 -44.03 -3.18 3.94
CA GLY A 99 -43.58 -1.85 3.54
C GLY A 99 -43.19 -1.88 2.04
N PRO A 100 -43.12 -0.74 1.34
CA PRO A 100 -43.58 -0.56 -0.04
C PRO A 100 -42.71 -1.26 -1.09
N TRP A 101 -43.36 -1.90 -2.06
CA TRP A 101 -42.74 -2.71 -3.10
C TRP A 101 -42.26 -1.88 -4.28
N ASP A 102 -40.97 -2.02 -4.57
CA ASP A 102 -40.30 -1.50 -5.76
C ASP A 102 -40.63 -2.38 -6.99
N TRP A 103 -41.21 -1.76 -8.02
CA TRP A 103 -41.69 -2.40 -9.23
C TRP A 103 -40.56 -2.94 -10.13
N GLN A 104 -39.30 -2.61 -9.84
CA GLN A 104 -38.13 -3.10 -10.58
C GLN A 104 -37.85 -4.59 -10.38
N MET A 105 -38.43 -5.22 -9.35
CA MET A 105 -38.24 -6.65 -9.05
C MET A 105 -39.11 -7.62 -9.85
N MET A 106 -40.16 -7.17 -10.55
CA MET A 106 -41.14 -8.11 -11.13
C MET A 106 -40.97 -8.40 -12.63
N TRP A 107 -40.21 -7.62 -13.41
CA TRP A 107 -40.16 -7.78 -14.88
C TRP A 107 -38.83 -7.44 -15.58
N GLY A 108 -37.70 -7.48 -14.88
CA GLY A 108 -36.38 -7.52 -15.50
C GLY A 108 -35.55 -8.54 -14.73
N GLY A 109 -34.76 -9.37 -15.42
CA GLY A 109 -33.71 -10.12 -14.73
C GLY A 109 -32.99 -9.17 -13.79
N GLY A 110 -32.81 -9.58 -12.52
CA GLY A 110 -32.15 -8.75 -11.52
C GLY A 110 -30.90 -8.11 -12.12
N PRO A 111 -30.55 -6.88 -11.70
CA PRO A 111 -29.60 -6.05 -12.42
C PRO A 111 -28.39 -6.90 -12.82
N SER A 112 -28.00 -6.84 -14.10
CA SER A 112 -27.01 -7.73 -14.69
C SER A 112 -25.86 -6.94 -15.29
N GLY A 113 -24.64 -7.37 -15.00
CA GLY A 113 -23.43 -6.70 -15.45
C GLY A 113 -22.39 -6.65 -14.33
N PRO A 114 -21.16 -6.23 -14.60
CA PRO A 114 -20.11 -6.19 -13.59
C PRO A 114 -20.38 -5.14 -12.49
N ASN A 115 -21.24 -4.15 -12.71
CA ASN A 115 -21.37 -2.98 -11.83
C ASN A 115 -22.47 -3.11 -10.76
N LEU A 116 -22.85 -4.33 -10.36
CA LEU A 116 -23.82 -4.53 -9.29
C LEU A 116 -23.23 -4.15 -7.94
N PRO A 117 -24.05 -3.74 -6.96
CA PRO A 117 -23.59 -3.64 -5.57
C PRO A 117 -23.03 -4.99 -5.11
N ARG A 118 -21.77 -4.99 -4.67
CA ARG A 118 -21.02 -6.18 -4.28
C ARG A 118 -20.77 -6.15 -2.79
N GLU A 119 -20.94 -7.30 -2.15
CA GLU A 119 -20.57 -7.53 -0.76
C GLU A 119 -19.42 -8.54 -0.75
N ARG A 120 -18.25 -8.16 -0.26
CA ARG A 120 -17.11 -9.08 -0.19
C ARG A 120 -17.41 -10.19 0.83
N VAL A 121 -17.25 -11.43 0.39
CA VAL A 121 -17.51 -12.66 1.17
C VAL A 121 -16.23 -13.17 1.81
N THR A 122 -15.07 -12.98 1.17
CA THR A 122 -13.79 -13.49 1.68
C THR A 122 -12.90 -12.34 2.12
N GLU A 123 -12.39 -12.39 3.35
CA GLU A 123 -11.41 -11.41 3.85
C GLU A 123 -10.05 -11.58 3.15
N GLU A 124 -9.67 -12.81 2.82
CA GLU A 124 -8.47 -13.17 2.06
C GLU A 124 -8.78 -13.59 0.62
N PRO A 125 -7.83 -13.46 -0.33
CA PRO A 125 -8.03 -13.89 -1.70
C PRO A 125 -8.04 -15.43 -1.82
N VAL A 126 -9.04 -15.92 -2.53
CA VAL A 126 -9.27 -17.32 -2.86
C VAL A 126 -8.57 -17.66 -4.17
N LYS A 127 -7.94 -18.84 -4.23
CA LYS A 127 -7.34 -19.33 -5.46
C LYS A 127 -8.33 -20.10 -6.30
N GLY A 128 -8.11 -20.09 -7.61
CA GLY A 128 -8.86 -20.93 -8.52
C GLY A 128 -8.20 -21.09 -9.87
N GLU A 129 -9.00 -21.61 -10.79
CA GLU A 129 -8.66 -21.80 -12.18
C GLU A 129 -9.78 -21.24 -13.05
N VAL A 130 -9.41 -20.63 -14.17
CA VAL A 130 -10.36 -20.17 -15.17
C VAL A 130 -10.91 -21.39 -15.91
N LEU A 131 -12.19 -21.70 -15.72
CA LEU A 131 -12.86 -22.80 -16.41
C LEU A 131 -13.19 -22.44 -17.87
N GLU A 132 -13.67 -21.22 -18.06
CA GLU A 132 -14.12 -20.71 -19.35
C GLU A 132 -13.90 -19.20 -19.38
N TRP A 133 -13.30 -18.68 -20.45
CA TRP A 133 -13.14 -17.25 -20.66
C TRP A 133 -13.68 -16.82 -22.03
N LYS A 134 -14.49 -15.75 -22.04
CA LYS A 134 -14.98 -15.05 -23.24
C LYS A 134 -14.39 -13.63 -23.25
N ASP A 135 -14.52 -12.92 -24.37
CA ASP A 135 -13.88 -11.60 -24.62
C ASP A 135 -13.95 -10.57 -23.47
N SER A 136 -14.99 -10.61 -22.63
CA SER A 136 -15.20 -9.66 -21.53
C SER A 136 -15.55 -10.28 -20.16
N PHE A 137 -15.73 -11.59 -20.07
CA PHE A 137 -16.07 -12.28 -18.81
C PHE A 137 -15.83 -13.79 -18.88
N GLY A 138 -15.79 -14.46 -17.74
CA GLY A 138 -15.64 -15.90 -17.66
C GLY A 138 -16.09 -16.49 -16.33
N TRP A 139 -15.81 -17.78 -16.17
CA TRP A 139 -16.15 -18.57 -15.00
C TRP A 139 -14.89 -19.13 -14.36
N LEU A 140 -14.76 -18.96 -13.05
CA LEU A 140 -13.67 -19.47 -12.24
C LEU A 140 -14.17 -20.62 -11.36
N LYS A 141 -13.27 -21.52 -11.01
CA LYS A 141 -13.48 -22.54 -9.99
C LYS A 141 -12.52 -22.32 -8.84
N SER A 142 -13.05 -22.17 -7.63
CA SER A 142 -12.21 -22.11 -6.44
C SER A 142 -11.51 -23.44 -6.16
N SER A 143 -10.25 -23.37 -5.74
CA SER A 143 -9.44 -24.51 -5.30
C SER A 143 -9.82 -25.01 -3.90
N ALA A 144 -10.62 -24.24 -3.14
CA ALA A 144 -11.27 -24.68 -1.89
C ALA A 144 -12.79 -24.48 -1.92
N PRO A 145 -13.54 -25.23 -1.09
CA PRO A 145 -14.93 -24.88 -0.80
C PRO A 145 -15.01 -23.45 -0.24
N ILE A 146 -15.97 -22.68 -0.73
CA ILE A 146 -16.30 -21.36 -0.18
C ILE A 146 -17.42 -21.56 0.83
N ASP A 147 -17.20 -21.13 2.07
CA ASP A 147 -18.21 -21.21 3.12
C ASP A 147 -19.23 -20.07 2.97
N HIS A 148 -20.15 -20.25 2.03
CA HIS A 148 -21.23 -19.30 1.78
C HIS A 148 -22.47 -20.02 1.22
N PRO A 149 -23.71 -19.66 1.62
CA PRO A 149 -24.94 -20.32 1.15
C PRO A 149 -25.09 -20.35 -0.39
N SER A 150 -24.61 -19.30 -1.06
CA SER A 150 -24.62 -19.20 -2.52
C SER A 150 -23.52 -20.01 -3.23
N ALA A 151 -22.59 -20.65 -2.51
CA ALA A 151 -21.52 -21.46 -3.12
C ALA A 151 -22.04 -22.70 -3.85
N LYS A 152 -23.29 -23.13 -3.58
CA LYS A 152 -23.97 -24.21 -4.32
C LYS A 152 -24.71 -23.72 -5.57
N GLN A 153 -24.88 -22.41 -5.74
CA GLN A 153 -25.47 -21.83 -6.95
C GLN A 153 -24.49 -21.95 -8.12
N ARG A 154 -25.01 -21.95 -9.35
CA ARG A 154 -24.19 -22.02 -10.58
C ARG A 154 -23.20 -23.20 -10.59
N GLU A 155 -23.57 -24.32 -9.98
CA GLU A 155 -22.73 -25.52 -9.86
C GLU A 155 -21.36 -25.26 -9.20
N GLY A 156 -21.26 -24.24 -8.34
CA GLY A 156 -20.01 -23.84 -7.68
C GLY A 156 -19.06 -23.01 -8.56
N LYS A 157 -19.51 -22.56 -9.74
CA LYS A 157 -18.77 -21.62 -10.59
C LYS A 157 -18.88 -20.19 -10.06
N ILE A 158 -17.79 -19.44 -10.15
CA ILE A 158 -17.67 -18.05 -9.69
C ILE A 158 -17.52 -17.16 -10.91
N TYR A 159 -18.34 -16.12 -11.02
CA TYR A 159 -18.30 -15.23 -12.19
C TYR A 159 -17.11 -14.26 -12.11
N ALA A 160 -16.43 -14.00 -13.21
CA ALA A 160 -15.36 -12.99 -13.27
C ALA A 160 -15.52 -12.11 -14.51
N SER A 161 -15.40 -10.78 -14.36
CA SER A 161 -15.38 -9.85 -15.49
C SER A 161 -13.96 -9.44 -15.84
N LYS A 162 -13.70 -9.11 -17.11
CA LYS A 162 -12.43 -8.54 -17.56
C LYS A 162 -12.04 -7.26 -16.80
N LYS A 163 -13.02 -6.47 -16.33
CA LYS A 163 -12.77 -5.27 -15.51
C LYS A 163 -12.21 -5.59 -14.13
N ASP A 164 -12.49 -6.80 -13.64
CA ASP A 164 -12.06 -7.27 -12.33
C ASP A 164 -10.67 -7.91 -12.40
N VAL A 165 -10.11 -8.08 -13.60
CA VAL A 165 -8.75 -8.59 -13.79
C VAL A 165 -7.76 -7.46 -13.59
N THR A 166 -7.04 -7.50 -12.48
CA THR A 166 -6.10 -6.44 -12.07
C THR A 166 -4.68 -6.68 -12.57
N SER A 167 -4.33 -7.91 -12.95
CA SER A 167 -3.02 -8.24 -13.51
C SER A 167 -3.03 -9.50 -14.38
N GLY A 168 -2.23 -9.46 -15.46
CA GLY A 168 -2.02 -10.58 -16.38
C GLY A 168 -3.04 -10.69 -17.52
N THR A 169 -2.72 -11.51 -18.52
CA THR A 169 -3.65 -11.88 -19.61
C THR A 169 -4.35 -13.15 -19.16
N ILE A 170 -5.68 -13.17 -19.24
CA ILE A 170 -6.51 -14.25 -18.73
C ILE A 170 -7.04 -15.10 -19.88
N GLU A 171 -6.89 -16.41 -19.74
CA GLU A 171 -7.36 -17.42 -20.69
C GLU A 171 -7.87 -18.66 -19.94
N THR A 172 -8.66 -19.49 -20.61
CA THR A 172 -9.12 -20.78 -20.05
C THR A 172 -7.92 -21.62 -19.61
N GLY A 173 -7.96 -22.14 -18.37
CA GLY A 173 -6.85 -22.88 -17.75
C GLY A 173 -5.89 -22.03 -16.91
N SER A 174 -5.98 -20.70 -16.99
CA SER A 174 -5.15 -19.80 -16.18
C SER A 174 -5.37 -20.03 -14.68
N LYS A 175 -4.28 -20.10 -13.92
CA LYS A 175 -4.33 -20.11 -12.45
C LYS A 175 -4.49 -18.68 -11.95
N VAL A 176 -5.42 -18.47 -11.03
CA VAL A 176 -5.83 -17.13 -10.59
C VAL A 176 -5.95 -17.06 -9.07
N SER A 177 -5.74 -15.86 -8.55
CA SER A 177 -6.07 -15.46 -7.17
C SER A 177 -7.11 -14.34 -7.23
N PHE A 178 -8.14 -14.37 -6.39
CA PHE A 178 -9.24 -13.40 -6.43
C PHE A 178 -10.01 -13.33 -5.11
N HIS A 179 -10.58 -12.18 -4.76
CA HIS A 179 -11.54 -12.11 -3.67
C HIS A 179 -12.92 -12.53 -4.16
N VAL A 180 -13.67 -13.23 -3.33
CA VAL A 180 -15.06 -13.61 -3.64
C VAL A 180 -15.97 -12.52 -3.11
N TYR A 181 -16.84 -12.01 -3.96
CA TYR A 181 -17.98 -11.20 -3.57
C TYR A 181 -19.29 -11.92 -3.85
N LYS A 182 -20.36 -11.45 -3.21
CA LYS A 182 -21.74 -11.82 -3.50
C LYS A 182 -22.47 -10.59 -4.02
N ASP A 183 -23.22 -10.78 -5.09
CA ASP A 183 -24.14 -9.79 -5.63
C ASP A 183 -25.58 -10.36 -5.71
N ALA A 184 -26.48 -9.65 -6.39
CA ALA A 184 -27.85 -10.09 -6.59
C ALA A 184 -27.97 -11.37 -7.46
N GLN A 185 -26.90 -11.77 -8.16
CA GLN A 185 -26.90 -12.88 -9.11
C GLN A 185 -26.10 -14.11 -8.65
N GLY A 186 -25.26 -13.99 -7.61
CA GLY A 186 -24.52 -15.10 -7.03
C GLY A 186 -23.13 -14.70 -6.56
N LEU A 187 -22.20 -15.66 -6.56
CA LEU A 187 -20.80 -15.40 -6.27
C LEU A 187 -20.06 -14.90 -7.52
N GLY A 188 -19.28 -13.85 -7.33
CA GLY A 188 -18.36 -13.30 -8.31
C GLY A 188 -16.96 -13.12 -7.73
N ALA A 189 -16.00 -12.88 -8.62
CA ALA A 189 -14.59 -12.69 -8.31
C ALA A 189 -14.19 -11.26 -8.64
N GLU A 190 -13.57 -10.59 -7.67
CA GLU A 190 -12.96 -9.27 -7.84
C GLU A 190 -11.46 -9.33 -7.55
N GLU A 191 -10.73 -8.33 -8.04
CA GLU A 191 -9.25 -8.28 -7.91
C GLU A 191 -8.58 -9.56 -8.41
N VAL A 192 -9.03 -10.04 -9.58
CA VAL A 192 -8.55 -11.26 -10.21
C VAL A 192 -7.12 -11.02 -10.72
N GLN A 193 -6.18 -11.74 -10.14
CA GLN A 193 -4.78 -11.74 -10.52
C GLN A 193 -4.44 -13.06 -11.19
N VAL A 194 -3.97 -13.01 -12.43
CA VAL A 194 -3.48 -14.21 -13.13
C VAL A 194 -2.08 -14.53 -12.62
N GLY A 195 -1.93 -15.71 -12.00
CA GLY A 195 -0.64 -16.20 -11.53
C GLY A 195 0.28 -16.47 -12.71
N ARG A 196 1.45 -15.82 -12.75
CA ARG A 196 2.50 -16.10 -13.72
C ARG A 196 3.55 -17.01 -13.10
N LEU A 197 3.99 -18.03 -13.82
CA LEU A 197 5.21 -18.75 -13.47
C LEU A 197 6.36 -17.74 -13.42
N VAL A 198 7.14 -17.74 -12.34
CA VAL A 198 8.31 -16.84 -12.22
C VAL A 198 9.28 -17.05 -13.37
N THR A 199 9.44 -18.28 -13.87
CA THR A 199 10.20 -18.58 -15.09
C THR A 199 9.64 -17.85 -16.32
N GLN A 200 8.31 -17.82 -16.48
CA GLN A 200 7.68 -17.07 -17.56
C GLN A 200 7.90 -15.56 -17.41
N ARG A 201 7.90 -15.05 -16.16
CA ARG A 201 8.22 -13.65 -15.87
C ARG A 201 9.68 -13.32 -16.21
N LEU A 202 10.64 -14.14 -15.76
CA LEU A 202 12.06 -13.99 -16.07
C LEU A 202 12.32 -13.97 -17.58
N CYS A 203 11.67 -14.88 -18.33
CA CYS A 203 11.79 -14.89 -19.79
C CYS A 203 11.12 -13.65 -20.42
N SER A 204 9.98 -13.19 -19.89
CA SER A 204 9.27 -12.01 -20.41
C SER A 204 9.98 -10.68 -20.16
N MET A 205 10.89 -10.62 -19.18
CA MET A 205 11.70 -9.42 -18.90
C MET A 205 12.69 -9.12 -20.03
N ASN A 206 12.95 -10.07 -20.93
CA ASN A 206 13.88 -9.94 -22.05
C ASN A 206 15.31 -9.52 -21.65
N MET A 207 15.65 -9.65 -20.36
CA MET A 207 16.97 -9.35 -19.79
C MET A 207 17.90 -10.56 -19.76
N PHE A 208 17.33 -11.78 -19.82
CA PHE A 208 18.06 -13.05 -19.69
C PHE A 208 17.57 -14.07 -20.71
N GLN A 209 18.51 -14.85 -21.26
CA GLN A 209 18.20 -16.14 -21.86
C GLN A 209 18.14 -17.17 -20.73
N VAL A 210 17.03 -17.90 -20.59
CA VAL A 210 16.81 -18.82 -19.47
C VAL A 210 16.90 -20.26 -19.96
N HIS A 211 17.77 -21.05 -19.33
CA HIS A 211 17.90 -22.48 -19.60
C HIS A 211 17.29 -23.30 -18.45
N GLY A 212 16.42 -24.25 -18.77
CA GLY A 212 15.89 -25.24 -17.84
C GLY A 212 16.55 -26.59 -18.05
N VAL A 213 17.28 -27.09 -17.06
CA VAL A 213 17.98 -28.38 -17.14
C VAL A 213 17.23 -29.43 -16.33
N LEU A 214 16.76 -30.50 -16.99
CA LEU A 214 16.00 -31.58 -16.35
C LEU A 214 16.59 -32.93 -16.73
N ARG A 215 16.47 -33.92 -15.83
CA ARG A 215 16.85 -35.29 -16.15
C ARG A 215 15.93 -35.96 -17.17
N ASN A 216 14.67 -35.53 -17.24
CA ASN A 216 13.70 -35.97 -18.23
C ASN A 216 12.87 -34.76 -18.66
N LYS A 217 12.97 -34.34 -19.92
CA LYS A 217 12.24 -33.19 -20.46
C LYS A 217 10.73 -33.37 -20.49
N GLU A 218 10.20 -34.59 -20.54
CA GLU A 218 8.74 -34.86 -20.53
C GLU A 218 8.08 -34.43 -19.21
N ASN A 219 8.88 -34.26 -18.14
CA ASN A 219 8.42 -33.71 -16.87
C ASN A 219 8.19 -32.19 -16.92
N ALA A 220 8.51 -31.53 -18.04
CA ALA A 220 8.39 -30.09 -18.23
C ALA A 220 7.19 -29.64 -19.08
N LYS A 221 6.07 -30.39 -19.08
CA LYS A 221 4.82 -29.95 -19.77
C LYS A 221 4.34 -28.55 -19.39
N TRP A 222 4.69 -28.07 -18.19
CA TRP A 222 4.39 -26.72 -17.71
C TRP A 222 5.15 -25.61 -18.45
N ALA A 223 6.23 -25.95 -19.15
CA ALA A 223 7.09 -25.01 -19.88
C ALA A 223 6.62 -24.78 -21.33
N GLU A 224 5.64 -25.55 -21.82
CA GLU A 224 5.06 -25.37 -23.15
C GLU A 224 4.48 -23.95 -23.29
N GLY A 225 4.89 -23.23 -24.34
CA GLY A 225 4.43 -21.88 -24.64
C GLY A 225 5.18 -20.74 -23.94
N ILE A 226 6.20 -21.02 -23.11
CA ILE A 226 7.03 -19.96 -22.50
C ILE A 226 8.09 -19.48 -23.50
N SER A 227 7.84 -18.34 -24.13
CA SER A 227 8.83 -17.67 -24.99
C SER A 227 10.08 -17.28 -24.20
N GLY A 228 11.28 -17.64 -24.68
CA GLY A 228 12.57 -17.31 -24.07
C GLY A 228 13.13 -18.35 -23.07
N LEU A 229 12.43 -19.48 -22.88
CA LEU A 229 12.88 -20.63 -22.09
C LEU A 229 13.38 -21.75 -23.00
N GLU A 230 14.64 -22.16 -22.84
CA GLU A 230 15.23 -23.29 -23.55
C GLU A 230 15.44 -24.47 -22.60
N LEU A 231 15.00 -25.68 -22.99
CA LEU A 231 15.09 -26.87 -22.13
C LEU A 231 16.22 -27.79 -22.57
N PHE A 232 17.02 -28.26 -21.61
CA PHE A 232 18.10 -29.23 -21.78
C PHE A 232 17.82 -30.50 -20.98
N GLU A 233 18.19 -31.65 -21.54
CA GLU A 233 18.06 -32.94 -20.88
C GLU A 233 19.45 -33.34 -20.39
N ALA A 234 19.67 -33.28 -19.08
CA ALA A 234 20.96 -33.63 -18.50
C ALA A 234 20.79 -34.16 -17.09
N ASP A 235 21.68 -35.07 -16.71
CA ASP A 235 21.74 -35.65 -15.38
C ASP A 235 22.87 -35.00 -14.58
N SER A 236 22.56 -34.46 -13.39
CA SER A 236 23.58 -33.81 -12.56
C SER A 236 24.72 -34.75 -12.15
N ARG A 237 24.47 -36.06 -12.15
CA ARG A 237 25.46 -37.09 -11.82
C ARG A 237 26.49 -37.29 -12.92
N ASP A 238 26.22 -36.83 -14.14
CA ASP A 238 27.12 -36.87 -15.29
C ASP A 238 27.62 -35.46 -15.62
N ALA A 239 28.87 -35.18 -15.27
CA ALA A 239 29.48 -33.87 -15.51
C ALA A 239 29.60 -33.52 -17.00
N LEU A 240 29.73 -34.51 -17.90
CA LEU A 240 29.83 -34.27 -19.35
C LEU A 240 28.49 -33.77 -19.89
N ALA A 241 27.38 -34.38 -19.45
CA ALA A 241 26.03 -33.98 -19.84
C ALA A 241 25.68 -32.54 -19.42
N LEU A 242 26.37 -31.98 -18.42
CA LEU A 242 26.15 -30.62 -17.93
C LEU A 242 26.93 -29.55 -18.72
N GLN A 243 27.88 -29.92 -19.57
CA GLN A 243 28.76 -28.95 -20.25
C GLN A 243 27.98 -28.02 -21.17
N GLU A 244 27.17 -28.59 -22.06
CA GLU A 244 26.34 -27.83 -23.00
C GLU A 244 25.40 -26.84 -22.28
N PRO A 245 24.54 -27.27 -21.33
CA PRO A 245 23.58 -26.35 -20.71
C PRO A 245 24.20 -25.29 -19.79
N LEU A 246 25.35 -25.57 -19.17
CA LEU A 246 25.95 -24.68 -18.15
C LEU A 246 27.09 -23.81 -18.68
N SER A 247 27.70 -24.15 -19.82
CA SER A 247 28.89 -23.45 -20.33
C SER A 247 28.67 -21.96 -20.54
N ALA A 248 27.54 -21.60 -21.15
CA ALA A 248 27.15 -20.22 -21.44
C ALA A 248 26.47 -19.48 -20.26
N ALA A 249 26.17 -20.19 -19.17
CA ALA A 249 25.42 -19.62 -18.05
C ALA A 249 26.28 -18.64 -17.23
N LYS A 250 25.76 -17.42 -17.03
CA LYS A 250 26.38 -16.40 -16.14
C LYS A 250 26.04 -16.61 -14.67
N ALA A 251 24.92 -17.27 -14.38
CA ALA A 251 24.49 -17.64 -13.03
C ALA A 251 23.71 -18.96 -13.08
N VAL A 252 23.68 -19.69 -11.98
CA VAL A 252 23.01 -21.00 -11.88
C VAL A 252 22.16 -21.07 -10.62
N VAL A 253 20.94 -21.58 -10.72
CA VAL A 253 20.13 -22.04 -9.59
C VAL A 253 20.12 -23.58 -9.60
N CYS A 254 20.76 -24.19 -8.62
CA CYS A 254 20.85 -25.64 -8.48
C CYS A 254 19.82 -26.14 -7.46
N THR A 255 18.85 -26.94 -7.92
CA THR A 255 17.75 -27.49 -7.10
C THR A 255 17.78 -29.01 -6.97
N THR A 256 18.90 -29.64 -7.29
CA THR A 256 19.05 -31.10 -7.28
C THR A 256 18.92 -31.66 -5.87
N GLY A 257 18.24 -32.80 -5.74
CA GLY A 257 18.23 -33.58 -4.51
C GLY A 257 17.31 -34.78 -4.55
N VAL A 258 17.44 -35.65 -3.55
CA VAL A 258 16.57 -36.83 -3.37
C VAL A 258 15.62 -36.67 -2.18
N PRO A 259 14.49 -37.40 -2.15
CA PRO A 259 13.61 -37.43 -0.99
C PRO A 259 14.32 -37.99 0.26
N ALA A 260 13.92 -37.50 1.44
CA ALA A 260 14.50 -37.85 2.75
C ALA A 260 14.38 -39.35 3.07
N PHE A 261 13.33 -40.00 2.58
CA PHE A 261 13.11 -41.45 2.75
C PHE A 261 13.12 -42.13 1.38
N GLY A 262 13.90 -43.19 1.27
CA GLY A 262 13.83 -44.11 0.13
C GLY A 262 12.54 -44.93 0.20
N ILE A 263 11.45 -44.42 -0.37
CA ILE A 263 10.30 -45.28 -0.68
C ILE A 263 10.75 -46.23 -1.80
N ALA A 264 10.39 -47.52 -1.71
CA ALA A 264 10.89 -48.59 -2.58
C ALA A 264 11.02 -48.15 -4.06
N GLY A 265 12.22 -48.29 -4.64
CA GLY A 265 12.54 -47.87 -6.01
C GLY A 265 13.14 -46.47 -6.18
N GLN A 266 13.02 -45.56 -5.21
CA GLN A 266 13.44 -44.15 -5.40
C GLN A 266 14.95 -43.90 -5.36
N TRP A 267 15.73 -44.74 -4.67
CA TRP A 267 17.21 -44.66 -4.63
C TRP A 267 17.92 -45.66 -5.54
N GLU A 268 17.16 -46.41 -6.35
CA GLU A 268 17.70 -47.35 -7.33
C GLU A 268 18.31 -46.62 -8.54
N LYS A 269 19.06 -47.33 -9.38
CA LYS A 269 19.72 -46.77 -10.58
C LYS A 269 20.62 -45.56 -10.29
N GLY A 270 21.31 -45.61 -9.14
CA GLY A 270 22.29 -44.61 -8.71
C GLY A 270 21.67 -43.30 -8.23
N ASN A 271 20.41 -43.29 -7.77
CA ASN A 271 19.74 -42.09 -7.23
C ASN A 271 19.92 -41.98 -5.71
N HIS A 272 21.13 -42.25 -5.23
CA HIS A 272 21.48 -42.20 -3.82
C HIS A 272 21.77 -40.75 -3.39
N PRO A 273 21.49 -40.34 -2.14
CA PRO A 273 21.81 -38.99 -1.66
C PRO A 273 23.27 -38.58 -1.94
N GLU A 274 24.24 -39.47 -1.71
CA GLU A 274 25.65 -39.19 -2.03
C GLU A 274 25.88 -38.85 -3.52
N SER A 275 25.24 -39.58 -4.44
CA SER A 275 25.40 -39.34 -5.88
C SER A 275 24.71 -38.06 -6.36
N VAL A 276 23.59 -37.66 -5.76
CA VAL A 276 22.78 -36.52 -6.25
C VAL A 276 23.08 -35.25 -5.45
N ASP A 277 22.92 -35.30 -4.13
CA ASP A 277 23.02 -34.15 -3.24
C ASP A 277 24.47 -33.72 -2.96
N HIS A 278 25.43 -34.66 -3.02
CA HIS A 278 26.85 -34.35 -2.94
C HIS A 278 27.49 -34.25 -4.34
N PHE A 279 27.66 -35.38 -5.04
CA PHE A 279 28.38 -35.39 -6.32
C PHE A 279 27.64 -34.61 -7.42
N GLY A 280 26.31 -34.71 -7.51
CA GLY A 280 25.54 -33.97 -8.50
C GLY A 280 25.65 -32.45 -8.36
N VAL A 281 25.54 -31.95 -7.12
CA VAL A 281 25.76 -30.53 -6.80
C VAL A 281 27.18 -30.09 -7.11
N LYS A 282 28.18 -30.90 -6.73
CA LYS A 282 29.60 -30.63 -7.02
C LYS A 282 29.87 -30.59 -8.52
N ASN A 283 29.34 -31.52 -9.30
CA ASN A 283 29.49 -31.57 -10.74
C ASN A 283 28.92 -30.31 -11.39
N ALA A 284 27.71 -29.89 -11.01
CA ALA A 284 27.09 -28.68 -11.55
C ALA A 284 27.93 -27.43 -11.28
N ALA A 285 28.41 -27.23 -10.04
CA ALA A 285 29.28 -26.12 -9.70
C ALA A 285 30.64 -26.18 -10.41
N HIS A 286 31.24 -27.37 -10.52
CA HIS A 286 32.53 -27.58 -11.17
C HIS A 286 32.46 -27.30 -12.67
N VAL A 287 31.48 -27.86 -13.37
CA VAL A 287 31.30 -27.69 -14.82
C VAL A 287 30.99 -26.23 -15.14
N TRP A 288 30.06 -25.61 -14.40
CA TRP A 288 29.70 -24.21 -14.59
C TRP A 288 30.88 -23.26 -14.35
N SER A 289 31.65 -23.47 -13.27
CA SER A 289 32.80 -22.62 -12.94
C SER A 289 34.05 -22.90 -13.79
N ALA A 290 34.14 -24.06 -14.45
CA ALA A 290 35.24 -24.39 -15.37
C ALA A 290 35.05 -23.77 -16.76
N ALA A 291 33.81 -23.44 -17.14
CA ALA A 291 33.51 -22.91 -18.45
C ALA A 291 33.98 -21.46 -18.61
N SER A 292 34.45 -21.12 -19.81
CA SER A 292 34.91 -19.78 -20.16
C SER A 292 33.81 -18.72 -20.04
N GLY A 293 34.17 -17.51 -19.61
CA GLY A 293 33.28 -16.36 -19.50
C GLY A 293 32.95 -15.95 -18.05
N PRO A 294 32.40 -14.75 -17.84
CA PRO A 294 32.19 -14.19 -16.51
C PRO A 294 31.13 -14.99 -15.73
N LYS A 295 31.51 -15.44 -14.52
CA LYS A 295 30.64 -16.17 -13.60
C LYS A 295 30.21 -15.25 -12.47
N ARG A 296 28.90 -15.03 -12.32
CA ARG A 296 28.35 -14.12 -11.32
C ARG A 296 27.95 -14.82 -10.03
N ARG A 297 27.19 -15.92 -10.14
CA ARG A 297 26.55 -16.53 -8.96
C ARG A 297 26.15 -17.99 -9.12
N PHE A 298 26.38 -18.76 -8.07
CA PHE A 298 25.79 -20.10 -7.89
C PHE A 298 24.85 -20.11 -6.69
N VAL A 299 23.55 -20.28 -6.93
CA VAL A 299 22.52 -20.40 -5.90
C VAL A 299 22.20 -21.88 -5.70
N LEU A 300 22.41 -22.41 -4.50
CA LEU A 300 22.14 -23.81 -4.15
C LEU A 300 20.90 -23.90 -3.25
N MET A 301 19.88 -24.65 -3.68
CA MET A 301 18.75 -25.01 -2.83
C MET A 301 19.07 -26.28 -2.04
N SER A 302 19.07 -26.17 -0.71
CA SER A 302 19.36 -27.23 0.24
C SER A 302 18.20 -27.41 1.23
N SER A 303 18.44 -27.77 2.48
CA SER A 303 17.40 -27.99 3.50
C SER A 303 17.84 -27.48 4.87
N ILE A 304 16.89 -26.94 5.65
CA ILE A 304 17.16 -26.57 7.05
C ILE A 304 17.67 -27.74 7.88
N GLY A 305 17.30 -28.96 7.48
CA GLY A 305 17.73 -30.17 8.17
C GLY A 305 19.25 -30.30 8.23
N VAL A 306 19.99 -29.72 7.27
CA VAL A 306 21.46 -29.76 7.28
C VAL A 306 22.05 -29.12 8.54
N THR A 307 21.48 -28.02 9.04
CA THR A 307 21.96 -27.36 10.27
C THR A 307 21.34 -27.91 11.55
N ARG A 308 20.30 -28.74 11.43
CA ARG A 308 19.56 -29.32 12.56
C ARG A 308 19.66 -30.84 12.64
N ARG A 309 20.55 -31.46 11.84
CA ARG A 309 20.60 -32.91 11.57
C ARG A 309 20.77 -33.79 12.80
N ASP A 310 21.37 -33.27 13.86
CA ASP A 310 21.61 -34.01 15.11
C ASP A 310 20.41 -33.96 16.07
N GLY A 311 19.41 -33.11 15.81
CA GLY A 311 18.21 -32.93 16.64
C GLY A 311 16.96 -33.59 16.06
N LEU A 312 16.01 -33.98 16.92
CA LEU A 312 14.70 -34.46 16.49
C LEU A 312 13.86 -33.33 15.87
N PRO A 313 13.05 -33.59 14.83
CA PRO A 313 12.88 -34.87 14.12
C PRO A 313 13.93 -35.12 13.01
N TYR A 314 14.86 -34.20 12.77
CA TYR A 314 15.80 -34.24 11.65
C TYR A 314 16.80 -35.39 11.70
N SER A 315 17.18 -35.86 12.89
CA SER A 315 18.00 -37.06 13.05
C SER A 315 17.29 -38.33 12.54
N ILE A 316 15.95 -38.38 12.66
CA ILE A 316 15.13 -39.45 12.06
C ILE A 316 15.02 -39.26 10.55
N LEU A 317 14.78 -38.02 10.10
CA LEU A 317 14.72 -37.68 8.67
C LEU A 317 16.06 -37.90 7.95
N ASN A 318 17.18 -37.86 8.67
CA ASN A 318 18.51 -38.17 8.17
C ASN A 318 18.86 -39.67 8.24
N GLY A 319 17.91 -40.55 8.60
CA GLY A 319 18.17 -41.98 8.79
C GLY A 319 18.78 -42.70 7.59
N GLY A 320 18.70 -42.12 6.39
CA GLY A 320 19.41 -42.60 5.19
C GLY A 320 20.46 -41.63 4.62
N GLY A 321 21.01 -40.72 5.42
CA GLY A 321 22.19 -39.90 5.09
C GLY A 321 21.96 -38.74 4.12
N VAL A 322 20.71 -38.36 3.86
CA VAL A 322 20.36 -37.28 2.90
C VAL A 322 20.87 -35.91 3.37
N LEU A 323 20.73 -35.58 4.65
CA LEU A 323 21.20 -34.31 5.20
C LEU A 323 22.74 -34.27 5.25
N ASP A 324 23.38 -35.42 5.46
CA ASP A 324 24.84 -35.54 5.40
C ASP A 324 25.38 -35.34 3.98
N ALA A 325 24.74 -35.95 2.98
CA ALA A 325 25.10 -35.76 1.59
C ALA A 325 24.88 -34.30 1.15
N LYS A 326 23.75 -33.67 1.54
CA LYS A 326 23.52 -32.23 1.30
C LYS A 326 24.59 -31.36 1.96
N ALA A 327 24.99 -31.68 3.19
CA ALA A 327 26.07 -30.96 3.88
C ALA A 327 27.40 -31.05 3.13
N LYS A 328 27.75 -32.24 2.61
CA LYS A 328 28.95 -32.43 1.77
C LYS A 328 28.85 -31.65 0.46
N GLY A 329 27.69 -31.65 -0.19
CA GLY A 329 27.44 -30.86 -1.40
C GLY A 329 27.62 -29.36 -1.16
N GLU A 330 27.04 -28.82 -0.08
CA GLU A 330 27.24 -27.43 0.32
C GLU A 330 28.71 -27.09 0.57
N ALA A 331 29.44 -27.95 1.26
CA ALA A 331 30.87 -27.77 1.52
C ALA A 331 31.68 -27.76 0.23
N ALA A 332 31.41 -28.71 -0.69
CA ALA A 332 32.10 -28.81 -1.97
C ALA A 332 31.89 -27.56 -2.84
N VAL A 333 30.69 -26.98 -2.86
CA VAL A 333 30.40 -25.76 -3.62
C VAL A 333 31.10 -24.55 -3.01
N ARG A 334 31.11 -24.43 -1.68
CA ARG A 334 31.82 -23.35 -0.99
C ARG A 334 33.33 -23.43 -1.21
N GLU A 335 33.90 -24.64 -1.16
CA GLU A 335 35.31 -24.86 -1.46
C GLU A 335 35.67 -24.46 -2.90
N LEU A 336 34.87 -24.91 -3.88
CA LEU A 336 35.02 -24.53 -5.29
C LEU A 336 34.91 -23.02 -5.51
N ALA A 337 33.99 -22.37 -4.79
CA ALA A 337 33.79 -20.93 -4.87
C ALA A 337 35.01 -20.15 -4.37
N THR A 338 35.58 -20.56 -3.24
CA THR A 338 36.83 -19.99 -2.73
C THR A 338 37.99 -20.22 -3.71
N GLN A 339 38.09 -21.41 -4.30
CA GLN A 339 39.17 -21.75 -5.24
C GLN A 339 39.06 -20.99 -6.58
N ARG A 340 37.86 -20.65 -7.03
CA ARG A 340 37.60 -20.12 -8.38
C ARG A 340 37.02 -18.70 -8.40
N GLY A 341 36.81 -18.07 -7.25
CA GLY A 341 36.43 -16.66 -7.13
C GLY A 341 35.02 -16.34 -7.63
N PHE A 342 34.01 -17.12 -7.25
CA PHE A 342 32.61 -16.82 -7.59
C PHE A 342 31.70 -16.77 -6.34
N GLY A 343 30.62 -16.00 -6.41
CA GLY A 343 29.65 -15.90 -5.31
C GLY A 343 28.76 -17.15 -5.18
N VAL A 344 28.55 -17.62 -3.94
CA VAL A 344 27.62 -18.71 -3.62
C VAL A 344 26.57 -18.25 -2.63
N THR A 345 25.32 -18.64 -2.88
CA THR A 345 24.21 -18.47 -1.94
C THR A 345 23.58 -19.83 -1.66
N VAL A 346 23.48 -20.24 -0.38
CA VAL A 346 22.82 -21.49 0.00
C VAL A 346 21.47 -21.17 0.63
N VAL A 347 20.39 -21.67 0.04
CA VAL A 347 19.02 -21.46 0.50
C VAL A 347 18.53 -22.74 1.17
N ARG A 348 18.26 -22.74 2.49
CA ARG A 348 17.86 -23.92 3.28
C ARG A 348 16.41 -23.82 3.78
N PRO A 349 15.40 -24.02 2.91
CA PRO A 349 14.01 -24.04 3.35
C PRO A 349 13.75 -25.12 4.41
N GLY A 350 12.83 -24.81 5.31
CA GLY A 350 12.21 -25.71 6.27
C GLY A 350 11.06 -26.50 5.66
N GLN A 351 9.95 -26.61 6.39
CA GLN A 351 8.74 -27.22 5.84
C GLN A 351 8.14 -26.29 4.78
N LEU A 352 7.93 -26.83 3.57
CA LEU A 352 7.29 -26.13 2.46
C LEU A 352 5.77 -26.31 2.56
N PHE A 353 5.03 -25.20 2.57
CA PHE A 353 3.56 -25.18 2.63
C PHE A 353 2.97 -24.80 1.26
N GLY A 354 1.73 -25.25 0.97
CA GLY A 354 0.93 -24.83 -0.19
C GLY A 354 1.00 -25.72 -1.45
N GLY A 355 -0.03 -26.56 -1.68
CA GLY A 355 -0.26 -27.34 -2.92
C GLY A 355 0.17 -28.82 -2.87
N PRO A 356 -0.50 -29.73 -3.62
CA PRO A 356 -0.28 -31.17 -3.52
C PRO A 356 1.14 -31.57 -3.97
N TYR A 357 1.69 -32.57 -3.29
CA TYR A 357 2.90 -33.29 -3.69
C TYR A 357 2.56 -34.13 -4.94
N ASP A 358 2.92 -33.67 -6.14
CA ASP A 358 3.18 -34.60 -7.23
C ASP A 358 4.67 -34.98 -7.17
N ASN A 359 4.94 -36.27 -7.17
CA ASN A 359 6.27 -36.83 -6.95
C ASN A 359 7.12 -36.84 -8.25
N ASN A 360 6.95 -35.88 -9.17
CA ASN A 360 7.68 -35.97 -10.46
C ASN A 360 8.22 -34.68 -11.07
N ARG A 361 8.13 -33.49 -10.46
CA ARG A 361 8.45 -32.24 -11.20
C ARG A 361 9.17 -31.17 -10.40
N TYR A 362 10.48 -31.34 -10.22
CA TYR A 362 11.38 -30.42 -9.46
C TYR A 362 11.67 -29.05 -10.10
N LEU A 363 11.05 -28.70 -11.24
CA LEU A 363 11.07 -27.34 -11.80
C LEU A 363 9.66 -26.80 -12.08
N GLY A 364 8.64 -27.67 -12.16
CA GLY A 364 7.27 -27.31 -12.55
C GLY A 364 6.36 -26.85 -11.42
N THR A 365 6.80 -26.95 -10.18
CA THR A 365 5.97 -26.68 -8.98
C THR A 365 6.64 -25.76 -7.97
N LEU A 366 7.83 -25.23 -8.26
CA LEU A 366 8.48 -24.18 -7.46
C LEU A 366 7.72 -22.84 -7.48
N PHE A 367 6.68 -22.71 -8.31
CA PHE A 367 6.05 -21.43 -8.64
C PHE A 367 4.52 -21.52 -8.74
N GLN A 368 3.83 -21.83 -7.64
CA GLN A 368 2.39 -21.61 -7.51
C GLN A 368 2.11 -20.66 -6.33
N LEU A 369 1.19 -19.71 -6.53
CA LEU A 369 0.72 -18.76 -5.51
C LEU A 369 0.12 -19.49 -4.31
N ASP A 370 0.24 -18.93 -3.09
CA ASP A 370 -0.02 -19.57 -1.78
C ASP A 370 -1.30 -19.12 -1.04
N LYS A 371 -1.75 -19.99 -0.10
CA LYS A 371 -2.93 -19.87 0.79
C LYS A 371 -2.41 -19.78 2.22
N ASP A 372 -3.07 -18.97 3.03
CA ASP A 372 -3.04 -18.88 4.50
C ASP A 372 -1.74 -18.47 5.20
N SER A 373 -1.96 -17.54 6.13
CA SER A 373 -1.03 -16.70 6.87
C SER A 373 -0.53 -17.35 8.18
N SER A 374 0.79 -17.56 8.30
CA SER A 374 1.59 -17.33 9.52
C SER A 374 3.03 -17.82 9.34
N VAL A 375 3.87 -17.17 8.51
CA VAL A 375 5.30 -17.56 8.42
C VAL A 375 6.22 -16.35 8.15
N GLN A 376 7.42 -16.40 8.75
CA GLN A 376 8.42 -15.34 8.91
C GLN A 376 9.03 -14.82 7.59
N ALA A 377 9.31 -13.51 7.54
CA ALA A 377 10.07 -12.86 6.48
C ALA A 377 11.52 -13.39 6.45
N VAL A 378 11.96 -13.86 5.27
CA VAL A 378 13.34 -14.31 5.05
C VAL A 378 14.19 -13.11 4.66
N LYS A 379 15.18 -12.80 5.51
CA LYS A 379 16.21 -11.77 5.32
C LYS A 379 17.49 -12.46 4.82
N LEU A 380 18.18 -11.87 3.86
CA LEU A 380 19.42 -12.41 3.28
C LEU A 380 20.55 -11.41 3.51
N GLU A 381 21.59 -11.83 4.22
CA GLU A 381 22.83 -11.11 4.57
C GLU A 381 24.08 -11.80 3.97
N ALA A 382 25.26 -11.21 4.17
CA ALA A 382 26.52 -11.76 3.68
C ALA A 382 26.88 -13.06 4.43
N GLY A 383 27.02 -14.16 3.68
CA GLY A 383 27.25 -15.51 4.25
C GLY A 383 25.96 -16.27 4.58
N ASP A 384 24.80 -15.68 4.32
CA ASP A 384 23.55 -16.21 4.84
C ASP A 384 23.09 -17.52 4.23
N THR A 385 22.38 -18.21 5.10
CA THR A 385 21.54 -19.33 4.80
C THR A 385 20.10 -18.92 5.09
N ALA A 386 19.22 -18.92 4.09
CA ALA A 386 17.79 -18.81 4.35
C ALA A 386 17.34 -20.04 5.15
N VAL A 387 16.77 -19.84 6.34
CA VAL A 387 16.48 -20.91 7.32
C VAL A 387 15.07 -20.73 7.85
N GLY A 388 14.22 -21.75 7.70
CA GLY A 388 12.89 -21.77 8.31
C GLY A 388 11.80 -22.23 7.37
N ASP A 389 10.61 -22.51 7.91
CA ASP A 389 9.43 -22.85 7.14
C ASP A 389 9.14 -21.73 6.11
N THR A 390 8.77 -22.08 4.88
CA THR A 390 8.68 -21.07 3.81
C THR A 390 7.63 -21.46 2.79
N LEU A 391 6.84 -20.47 2.36
CA LEU A 391 5.91 -20.55 1.23
C LEU A 391 6.68 -20.82 -0.08
N ARG A 392 6.13 -21.64 -0.98
CA ARG A 392 6.81 -21.96 -2.25
C ARG A 392 7.01 -20.71 -3.12
N SER A 393 6.05 -19.78 -3.11
CA SER A 393 6.18 -18.48 -3.79
C SER A 393 7.23 -17.56 -3.15
N SER A 394 7.42 -17.63 -1.84
CA SER A 394 8.46 -16.87 -1.15
C SER A 394 9.85 -17.43 -1.45
N LEU A 395 9.99 -18.76 -1.52
CA LEU A 395 11.22 -19.43 -1.93
C LEU A 395 11.61 -19.03 -3.35
N ALA A 396 10.65 -19.00 -4.26
CA ALA A 396 10.82 -18.52 -5.62
C ALA A 396 11.39 -17.09 -5.70
N GLY A 397 10.78 -16.14 -4.98
CA GLY A 397 11.29 -14.77 -4.90
C GLY A 397 12.69 -14.68 -4.28
N VAL A 398 12.98 -15.50 -3.27
CA VAL A 398 14.31 -15.60 -2.65
C VAL A 398 15.37 -16.10 -3.63
N LEU A 399 15.07 -17.13 -4.43
CA LEU A 399 15.99 -17.67 -5.43
C LEU A 399 16.28 -16.65 -6.54
N VAL A 400 15.26 -15.91 -7.00
CA VAL A 400 15.43 -14.85 -8.00
C VAL A 400 16.25 -13.68 -7.45
N ARG A 401 15.94 -13.18 -6.25
CA ARG A 401 16.76 -12.13 -5.61
C ARG A 401 18.21 -12.57 -5.44
N SER A 402 18.43 -13.84 -5.10
CA SER A 402 19.76 -14.42 -4.93
C SER A 402 20.57 -14.44 -6.23
N LEU A 403 19.94 -14.41 -7.43
CA LEU A 403 20.64 -14.25 -8.71
C LEU A 403 21.15 -12.83 -8.94
N PHE A 404 20.53 -11.84 -8.30
CA PHE A 404 20.81 -10.41 -8.47
C PHE A 404 21.62 -9.80 -7.34
N CYS A 405 21.82 -10.53 -6.24
CA CYS A 405 22.76 -10.12 -5.21
C CYS A 405 24.17 -9.95 -5.83
N ALA A 406 24.79 -8.79 -5.62
CA ALA A 406 26.14 -8.50 -6.09
C ALA A 406 27.21 -9.25 -5.26
N GLU A 407 28.43 -9.35 -5.79
CA GLU A 407 29.59 -10.15 -5.37
C GLU A 407 30.05 -10.03 -3.90
N PRO A 408 30.89 -10.97 -3.41
CA PRO A 408 31.62 -10.80 -2.16
C PRO A 408 32.66 -9.66 -2.33
N ASP A 409 32.70 -8.74 -1.37
CA ASP A 409 33.63 -7.60 -1.24
C ASP A 409 33.38 -6.31 -2.07
N MET A 410 32.13 -5.98 -2.40
CA MET A 410 31.72 -4.58 -2.68
C MET A 410 30.39 -4.26 -1.97
N GLU A 411 30.43 -3.36 -0.97
CA GLU A 411 29.22 -2.78 -0.35
C GLU A 411 28.42 -2.00 -1.42
N PHE A 412 27.41 -2.61 -2.03
CA PHE A 412 26.40 -1.86 -2.76
C PHE A 412 25.48 -1.17 -1.76
N ALA A 413 25.70 0.12 -1.56
CA ALA A 413 24.74 1.01 -0.92
C ALA A 413 23.59 1.29 -1.90
N GLU A 414 22.37 0.89 -1.55
CA GLU A 414 21.18 1.41 -2.23
C GLU A 414 21.07 2.90 -1.90
N LEU A 415 21.00 3.75 -2.93
CA LEU A 415 20.82 5.19 -2.75
C LEU A 415 19.34 5.53 -2.81
N LEU A 416 18.82 6.15 -1.76
CA LEU A 416 17.43 6.60 -1.65
C LEU A 416 17.40 8.11 -1.51
N LEU A 417 16.76 8.78 -2.47
CA LEU A 417 16.61 10.24 -2.46
C LEU A 417 15.29 10.63 -1.78
N VAL A 418 15.34 11.54 -0.82
CA VAL A 418 14.16 12.14 -0.20
C VAL A 418 14.01 13.57 -0.70
N LEU A 419 12.79 13.94 -1.13
CA LEU A 419 12.45 15.25 -1.66
C LEU A 419 11.28 15.88 -0.90
N ASN A 420 11.42 17.17 -0.57
CA ASN A 420 10.38 18.00 0.02
C ASN A 420 10.32 19.35 -0.71
N ALA A 421 9.43 19.42 -1.70
CA ALA A 421 9.21 20.61 -2.51
C ALA A 421 8.22 21.57 -1.85
N GLY A 422 8.66 22.79 -1.58
CA GLY A 422 7.83 23.92 -1.14
C GLY A 422 7.76 25.00 -2.22
N SER A 423 6.99 26.06 -1.99
CA SER A 423 6.71 27.08 -3.01
C SER A 423 7.93 27.86 -3.53
N SER A 424 8.99 27.98 -2.73
CA SER A 424 10.21 28.74 -3.07
C SER A 424 11.49 28.02 -2.63
N SER A 425 11.38 26.73 -2.31
CA SER A 425 12.48 25.94 -1.78
C SER A 425 12.31 24.46 -2.06
N LEU A 426 13.41 23.74 -2.19
CA LEU A 426 13.44 22.28 -2.28
C LEU A 426 14.44 21.75 -1.27
N LYS A 427 13.93 21.06 -0.24
CA LYS A 427 14.77 20.31 0.70
C LYS A 427 14.99 18.90 0.16
N TYR A 428 16.20 18.38 0.35
CA TYR A 428 16.54 17.04 -0.08
C TYR A 428 17.50 16.36 0.89
N ALA A 429 17.46 15.03 0.92
CA ALA A 429 18.45 14.21 1.59
C ALA A 429 18.71 12.94 0.80
N LEU A 430 19.97 12.52 0.72
CA LEU A 430 20.36 11.26 0.09
C LEU A 430 20.80 10.29 1.17
N PHE A 431 20.18 9.10 1.19
CA PHE A 431 20.54 8.03 2.11
C PHE A 431 21.20 6.88 1.37
N SER A 432 22.27 6.37 1.95
CA SER A 432 22.87 5.09 1.63
C SER A 432 22.29 4.04 2.58
N ILE A 433 21.78 2.96 2.02
CA ILE A 433 21.22 1.82 2.74
C ILE A 433 22.12 0.63 2.45
N ALA A 434 22.77 0.11 3.49
CA ALA A 434 23.72 -0.99 3.35
C ALA A 434 23.47 -2.10 4.38
N GLY A 435 23.66 -3.34 3.93
CA GLY A 435 23.57 -4.53 4.77
C GLY A 435 22.15 -4.85 5.24
N ALA A 436 22.04 -5.95 5.97
CA ALA A 436 20.86 -6.32 6.72
C ALA A 436 21.35 -6.63 8.16
N PRO A 437 20.73 -6.10 9.24
CA PRO A 437 19.67 -5.08 9.21
C PRO A 437 20.15 -3.80 8.52
N ALA A 438 19.22 -3.10 7.86
CA ALA A 438 19.53 -1.93 7.06
C ALA A 438 20.27 -0.89 7.91
N ARG A 439 21.54 -0.64 7.57
CA ARG A 439 22.33 0.45 8.12
C ARG A 439 22.08 1.67 7.25
N TRP A 440 21.56 2.72 7.89
CA TRP A 440 21.22 3.97 7.23
C TRP A 440 22.36 4.95 7.43
N SER A 441 22.89 5.49 6.33
CA SER A 441 23.84 6.61 6.37
C SER A 441 23.29 7.75 5.55
N ARG A 442 23.26 8.96 6.13
CA ARG A 442 22.93 10.16 5.37
C ARG A 442 24.17 10.63 4.63
N VAL A 443 24.15 10.50 3.30
CA VAL A 443 25.25 10.89 2.43
C VAL A 443 25.27 12.41 2.22
N VAL A 444 24.08 12.98 1.98
CA VAL A 444 23.90 14.42 1.74
C VAL A 444 22.63 14.90 2.41
N HIS A 445 22.67 16.10 2.99
CA HIS A 445 21.50 16.92 3.28
C HIS A 445 21.62 18.22 2.49
N GLY A 446 20.53 18.75 1.95
CA GLY A 446 20.59 20.06 1.33
C GLY A 446 19.26 20.79 1.18
N LEU A 447 19.41 22.05 0.80
CA LEU A 447 18.34 23.01 0.61
C LEU A 447 18.67 23.90 -0.59
N ALA A 448 17.84 23.80 -1.64
CA ALA A 448 17.75 24.83 -2.66
C ALA A 448 16.76 25.90 -2.20
N GLU A 449 17.18 27.16 -2.16
CA GLU A 449 16.38 28.31 -1.71
C GLU A 449 16.34 29.41 -2.78
N GLY A 450 15.26 30.20 -2.78
CA GLY A 450 15.08 31.31 -3.72
C GLY A 450 14.43 30.91 -5.06
N ILE A 451 13.96 29.66 -5.19
CA ILE A 451 13.40 29.12 -6.44
C ILE A 451 12.26 30.01 -6.94
N ALA A 452 12.33 30.40 -8.22
CA ALA A 452 11.35 31.27 -8.89
C ALA A 452 11.11 32.61 -8.17
N THR A 453 12.10 33.12 -7.44
CA THR A 453 12.03 34.42 -6.75
C THR A 453 13.00 35.44 -7.35
N LYS A 454 12.83 36.71 -6.98
CA LYS A 454 13.78 37.79 -7.28
C LYS A 454 14.97 37.85 -6.30
N THR A 455 15.05 36.92 -5.36
CA THR A 455 16.13 36.87 -4.36
C THR A 455 17.28 35.99 -4.84
N GLU A 456 18.46 36.15 -4.24
CA GLU A 456 19.63 35.36 -4.61
C GLU A 456 19.36 33.87 -4.38
N CYS A 457 19.44 33.09 -5.46
CA CYS A 457 19.21 31.65 -5.44
C CYS A 457 20.48 30.91 -4.98
N ARG A 458 20.31 29.95 -4.08
CA ARG A 458 21.43 29.19 -3.50
C ARG A 458 21.06 27.73 -3.31
N ILE A 459 22.02 26.83 -3.50
CA ILE A 459 21.94 25.45 -3.03
C ILE A 459 22.95 25.29 -1.90
N LYS A 460 22.47 24.96 -0.71
CA LYS A 460 23.29 24.64 0.46
C LYS A 460 23.31 23.13 0.63
N GLU A 461 24.48 22.53 0.65
CA GLU A 461 24.66 21.10 0.90
C GLU A 461 25.57 20.87 2.11
N GLU A 462 25.26 19.83 2.87
CA GLU A 462 26.04 19.33 3.99
C GLU A 462 26.29 17.85 3.77
N THR A 463 27.57 17.49 3.69
CA THR A 463 28.05 16.11 3.58
C THR A 463 29.04 15.83 4.72
N HIS A 464 29.56 14.61 4.79
CA HIS A 464 30.65 14.28 5.71
C HIS A 464 31.92 15.14 5.49
N GLU A 465 32.09 15.73 4.31
CA GLU A 465 33.22 16.63 3.99
C GLU A 465 32.99 18.08 4.49
N GLY A 466 31.78 18.40 4.96
CA GLY A 466 31.41 19.71 5.45
C GLY A 466 30.30 20.39 4.63
N LYS A 467 30.18 21.72 4.79
CA LYS A 467 29.12 22.55 4.19
C LYS A 467 29.63 23.26 2.95
N LYS A 468 28.87 23.19 1.85
CA LYS A 468 29.12 23.93 0.61
C LYS A 468 27.89 24.76 0.25
N VAL A 469 28.12 25.94 -0.35
CA VAL A 469 27.07 26.85 -0.81
C VAL A 469 27.33 27.21 -2.26
N HIS A 470 26.41 26.82 -3.13
CA HIS A 470 26.46 27.08 -4.57
C HIS A 470 25.52 28.22 -4.90
N LYS A 471 26.04 29.30 -5.50
CA LYS A 471 25.20 30.34 -6.09
C LYS A 471 24.83 29.89 -7.49
N VAL A 472 23.54 29.66 -7.73
CA VAL A 472 23.03 29.10 -8.98
C VAL A 472 21.72 29.78 -9.33
N ASP A 473 21.41 29.89 -10.61
CA ASP A 473 20.11 30.39 -11.04
C ASP A 473 19.06 29.27 -10.98
N LEU A 474 17.92 29.56 -10.35
CA LEU A 474 16.83 28.62 -10.07
C LEU A 474 15.49 29.21 -10.54
N PRO A 475 15.27 29.38 -11.86
CA PRO A 475 14.09 30.04 -12.39
C PRO A 475 12.79 29.28 -12.09
N ASP A 476 12.87 27.96 -11.92
CA ASP A 476 11.74 27.08 -11.59
C ASP A 476 12.18 25.83 -10.81
N HIS A 477 11.20 25.10 -10.27
CA HIS A 477 11.44 23.88 -9.49
C HIS A 477 12.03 22.74 -10.32
N ARG A 478 11.78 22.72 -11.63
CA ARG A 478 12.35 21.73 -12.55
C ARG A 478 13.86 21.90 -12.63
N THR A 479 14.31 23.13 -12.85
CA THR A 479 15.71 23.50 -12.87
C THR A 479 16.33 23.26 -11.50
N ALA A 480 15.65 23.63 -10.41
CA ALA A 480 16.14 23.39 -9.05
C ALA A 480 16.37 21.90 -8.77
N LEU A 481 15.42 21.02 -9.10
CA LEU A 481 15.60 19.59 -8.90
C LEU A 481 16.71 19.03 -9.78
N SER A 482 16.78 19.41 -11.05
CA SER A 482 17.88 18.98 -11.94
C SER A 482 19.25 19.39 -11.38
N ARG A 483 19.40 20.65 -10.92
CA ARG A 483 20.67 21.14 -10.33
C ARG A 483 21.02 20.42 -9.03
N VAL A 484 20.02 20.10 -8.21
CA VAL A 484 20.22 19.29 -7.00
C VAL A 484 20.73 17.90 -7.38
N VAL A 485 20.09 17.23 -8.33
CA VAL A 485 20.48 15.88 -8.79
C VAL A 485 21.88 15.86 -9.40
N ASP A 486 22.27 16.90 -10.14
CA ASP A 486 23.63 17.03 -10.68
C ASP A 486 24.71 17.08 -9.60
N LEU A 487 24.39 17.59 -8.41
CA LEU A 487 25.31 17.67 -7.27
C LEU A 487 25.33 16.39 -6.43
N LEU A 488 24.37 15.47 -6.62
CA LEU A 488 24.29 14.28 -5.78
C LEU A 488 25.40 13.26 -6.13
N PRO A 489 26.12 12.75 -5.12
CA PRO A 489 27.05 11.65 -5.34
C PRO A 489 26.28 10.39 -5.72
N GLY A 490 26.72 9.70 -6.78
CA GLY A 490 26.07 8.47 -7.24
C GLY A 490 24.67 8.71 -7.82
N ARG A 491 24.39 9.89 -8.38
CA ARG A 491 23.08 10.26 -8.98
C ARG A 491 22.53 9.22 -9.97
N ASP A 492 23.40 8.51 -10.68
CA ASP A 492 23.02 7.49 -11.68
C ASP A 492 22.58 6.15 -11.03
N ASN A 493 22.78 6.01 -9.72
CA ASN A 493 22.49 4.80 -8.93
C ASN A 493 21.36 5.03 -7.89
N ILE A 494 20.53 6.06 -8.07
CA ILE A 494 19.38 6.29 -7.19
C ILE A 494 18.34 5.18 -7.42
N SER A 495 18.16 4.37 -6.38
CA SER A 495 17.32 3.17 -6.38
C SER A 495 15.84 3.45 -6.14
N SER A 496 15.51 4.55 -5.44
CA SER A 496 14.14 4.95 -5.14
C SER A 496 14.07 6.41 -4.69
N VAL A 497 12.87 7.02 -4.79
CA VAL A 497 12.63 8.40 -4.36
C VAL A 497 11.44 8.50 -3.39
N GLY A 498 11.66 9.08 -2.23
CA GLY A 498 10.63 9.40 -1.25
C GLY A 498 10.18 10.86 -1.34
N HIS A 499 8.90 11.11 -1.56
CA HIS A 499 8.33 12.45 -1.66
C HIS A 499 7.51 12.76 -0.42
N ARG A 500 7.83 13.87 0.27
CA ARG A 500 6.92 14.44 1.24
C ARG A 500 5.73 15.08 0.53
N VAL A 501 4.53 14.65 0.90
CA VAL A 501 3.26 15.20 0.40
C VAL A 501 2.48 15.77 1.56
N VAL A 502 2.06 17.04 1.47
CA VAL A 502 1.38 17.71 2.59
C VAL A 502 0.00 17.12 2.84
N HIS A 503 -0.80 16.88 1.81
CA HIS A 503 -2.18 16.43 1.98
C HIS A 503 -2.54 15.25 1.08
N GLY A 504 -2.93 14.11 1.68
CA GLY A 504 -3.42 12.92 0.97
C GLY A 504 -4.95 12.77 0.98
N GLY A 505 -5.67 13.64 1.70
CA GLY A 505 -7.10 13.46 1.93
C GLY A 505 -7.37 12.27 2.85
N GLU A 506 -8.59 11.72 2.80
CA GLU A 506 -8.94 10.50 3.55
C GLU A 506 -8.47 9.21 2.84
N SER A 507 -8.05 9.33 1.57
CA SER A 507 -7.70 8.20 0.72
C SER A 507 -6.43 7.47 1.14
N PHE A 508 -5.52 8.14 1.85
CA PHE A 508 -4.22 7.59 2.23
C PHE A 508 -4.01 7.59 3.74
N LYS A 509 -4.01 6.39 4.32
CA LYS A 509 -3.73 6.14 5.74
C LYS A 509 -2.26 5.84 6.03
N SER A 510 -1.45 5.70 5.00
CA SER A 510 -0.02 5.39 5.06
C SER A 510 0.68 5.90 3.79
N ALA A 511 2.01 5.83 3.77
CA ALA A 511 2.77 6.01 2.54
C ALA A 511 2.28 5.08 1.41
N ALA A 512 2.41 5.53 0.16
CA ALA A 512 1.92 4.81 -1.01
C ALA A 512 2.91 4.90 -2.18
N LEU A 513 3.09 3.79 -2.90
CA LEU A 513 3.85 3.79 -4.14
C LEU A 513 3.13 4.67 -5.17
N ILE A 514 3.85 5.60 -5.77
CA ILE A 514 3.30 6.57 -6.71
C ILE A 514 2.96 5.85 -8.01
N ASN A 515 1.71 5.98 -8.39
CA ASN A 515 1.17 5.62 -9.69
C ASN A 515 0.14 6.68 -10.10
N GLN A 516 -0.47 6.53 -11.28
CA GLN A 516 -1.45 7.50 -11.78
C GLN A 516 -2.66 7.69 -10.84
N ARG A 517 -3.10 6.65 -10.12
CA ARG A 517 -4.18 6.76 -9.14
C ARG A 517 -3.75 7.59 -7.93
N VAL A 518 -2.54 7.35 -7.41
CA VAL A 518 -2.00 8.13 -6.28
C VAL A 518 -1.82 9.58 -6.67
N LEU A 519 -1.22 9.84 -7.83
CA LEU A 519 -1.02 11.19 -8.32
C LEU A 519 -2.34 11.94 -8.53
N GLN A 520 -3.35 11.27 -9.07
CA GLN A 520 -4.68 11.86 -9.22
C GLN A 520 -5.32 12.19 -7.86
N ALA A 521 -5.21 11.30 -6.88
CA ALA A 521 -5.74 11.57 -5.55
C ALA A 521 -5.02 12.73 -4.84
N VAL A 522 -3.72 12.93 -5.07
CA VAL A 522 -2.99 14.11 -4.59
C VAL A 522 -3.45 15.38 -5.29
N ARG A 523 -3.74 15.31 -6.61
CA ARG A 523 -4.34 16.42 -7.37
C ARG A 523 -5.70 16.80 -6.79
N ASP A 524 -6.58 15.83 -6.54
CA ASP A 524 -7.91 16.08 -5.97
C ASP A 524 -7.82 16.70 -4.57
N ALA A 525 -6.85 16.26 -3.75
CA ALA A 525 -6.58 16.82 -2.43
C ALA A 525 -5.97 18.25 -2.46
N THR A 526 -5.63 18.79 -3.63
CA THR A 526 -5.10 20.17 -3.77
C THR A 526 -6.07 21.22 -3.24
N VAL A 527 -7.38 20.96 -3.32
CA VAL A 527 -8.42 21.85 -2.73
C VAL A 527 -8.19 22.06 -1.22
N LEU A 528 -7.61 21.08 -0.53
CA LEU A 528 -7.33 21.12 0.91
C LEU A 528 -5.97 21.76 1.23
N ALA A 529 -5.02 21.74 0.29
CA ALA A 529 -3.67 22.28 0.48
C ALA A 529 -3.14 23.00 -0.78
N PRO A 530 -3.80 24.08 -1.24
CA PRO A 530 -3.51 24.72 -2.54
C PRO A 530 -2.13 25.38 -2.62
N LEU A 531 -1.54 25.74 -1.47
CA LEU A 531 -0.21 26.34 -1.41
C LEU A 531 0.93 25.31 -1.35
N HIS A 532 0.62 24.01 -1.25
CA HIS A 532 1.60 22.96 -0.99
C HIS A 532 1.55 21.83 -2.01
N ASN A 533 0.38 21.19 -2.19
CA ASN A 533 0.23 20.02 -3.06
C ASN A 533 0.70 20.26 -4.50
N PRO A 534 0.49 21.44 -5.15
CA PRO A 534 0.99 21.67 -6.51
C PRO A 534 2.51 21.49 -6.63
N TRP A 535 3.27 21.93 -5.63
CA TRP A 535 4.73 21.79 -5.61
C TRP A 535 5.15 20.36 -5.31
N ASN A 536 4.39 19.62 -4.50
CA ASN A 536 4.63 18.20 -4.27
C ASN A 536 4.42 17.39 -5.56
N ILE A 537 3.33 17.66 -6.29
CA ILE A 537 3.02 17.04 -7.59
C ILE A 537 4.12 17.34 -8.60
N LEU A 538 4.53 18.60 -8.73
CA LEU A 538 5.60 18.99 -9.64
C LEU A 538 6.92 18.27 -9.30
N GLY A 539 7.26 18.15 -8.00
CA GLY A 539 8.44 17.40 -7.57
C GLY A 539 8.41 15.92 -7.97
N ILE A 540 7.24 15.28 -7.91
CA ILE A 540 7.02 13.89 -8.34
C ILE A 540 7.19 13.78 -9.87
N GLU A 541 6.52 14.64 -10.62
CA GLU A 541 6.56 14.62 -12.09
C GLU A 541 7.99 14.84 -12.61
N VAL A 542 8.73 15.81 -12.06
CA VAL A 542 10.12 16.06 -12.47
C VAL A 542 11.03 14.91 -12.05
N ALA A 543 10.82 14.27 -10.89
CA ALA A 543 11.58 13.08 -10.51
C ALA A 543 11.33 11.90 -11.47
N GLU A 544 10.11 11.70 -11.95
CA GLU A 544 9.80 10.64 -12.94
C GLU A 544 10.55 10.89 -14.25
N GLU A 545 10.64 12.15 -14.68
CA GLU A 545 11.39 12.53 -15.88
C GLU A 545 12.91 12.32 -15.72
N LEU A 546 13.48 12.59 -14.55
CA LEU A 546 14.93 12.49 -14.30
C LEU A 546 15.39 11.04 -14.08
N PHE A 547 14.63 10.24 -13.34
CA PHE A 547 15.04 8.89 -12.93
C PHE A 547 14.37 7.77 -13.72
N GLY A 548 13.41 8.12 -14.59
CA GLY A 548 12.64 7.15 -15.38
C GLY A 548 11.58 6.41 -14.56
N ARG A 549 10.74 5.65 -15.27
CA ARG A 549 9.59 4.94 -14.68
C ARG A 549 9.97 3.71 -13.87
N ASP A 550 11.17 3.17 -14.10
CA ASP A 550 11.66 1.99 -13.40
C ASP A 550 12.22 2.34 -12.01
N CYS A 551 12.44 3.63 -11.71
CA CYS A 551 12.80 4.11 -10.37
C CYS A 551 11.52 4.29 -9.53
N PRO A 552 11.26 3.43 -8.53
CA PRO A 552 10.06 3.52 -7.72
C PRO A 552 10.05 4.80 -6.88
N GLN A 553 8.93 5.51 -6.92
CA GLN A 553 8.70 6.70 -6.11
C GLN A 553 7.58 6.46 -5.09
N VAL A 554 7.72 7.01 -3.89
CA VAL A 554 6.75 6.83 -2.80
C VAL A 554 6.30 8.18 -2.28
N ALA A 555 4.99 8.37 -2.16
CA ALA A 555 4.38 9.51 -1.50
C ALA A 555 4.23 9.21 -0.01
N VAL A 556 4.82 10.05 0.85
CA VAL A 556 4.69 10.00 2.30
C VAL A 556 3.91 11.22 2.77
N PHE A 557 2.72 10.97 3.33
CA PHE A 557 1.76 12.03 3.63
C PHE A 557 1.88 12.55 5.07
N ASP A 558 2.01 13.87 5.25
CA ASP A 558 2.01 14.51 6.58
C ASP A 558 0.73 14.25 7.38
N THR A 559 -0.36 13.94 6.69
CA THR A 559 -1.71 13.70 7.23
C THR A 559 -1.97 12.22 7.57
N ALA A 560 -1.11 11.28 7.13
CA ALA A 560 -1.38 9.85 7.24
C ALA A 560 -1.40 9.35 8.68
N PHE A 561 -0.43 9.76 9.51
CA PHE A 561 -0.34 9.34 10.92
C PHE A 561 -1.62 9.66 11.72
N HIS A 562 -2.26 10.77 11.38
CA HIS A 562 -3.46 11.29 12.03
C HIS A 562 -4.75 10.63 11.56
N GLN A 563 -4.73 9.79 10.51
CA GLN A 563 -5.92 9.06 10.04
C GLN A 563 -6.45 8.02 11.05
N THR A 564 -5.72 7.81 12.15
CA THR A 564 -6.15 6.99 13.28
C THR A 564 -7.04 7.73 14.28
N MET A 565 -7.20 9.05 14.14
CA MET A 565 -8.09 9.84 14.99
C MET A 565 -9.54 9.33 14.91
N PRO A 566 -10.23 9.15 16.06
CA PRO A 566 -11.64 8.75 16.06
C PRO A 566 -12.54 9.92 15.60
N PRO A 567 -13.77 9.65 15.11
CA PRO A 567 -14.73 10.68 14.67
C PRO A 567 -14.90 11.85 15.63
N ARG A 568 -14.97 11.57 16.92
CA ARG A 568 -15.09 12.60 17.97
C ARG A 568 -13.94 13.62 18.00
N ALA A 569 -12.76 13.26 17.51
CA ALA A 569 -11.57 14.12 17.52
C ALA A 569 -11.37 14.88 16.20
N TYR A 570 -11.89 14.34 15.08
CA TYR A 570 -11.71 14.98 13.78
C TYR A 570 -12.92 15.74 13.25
N MET A 571 -14.11 15.49 13.77
CA MET A 571 -15.32 16.18 13.32
C MET A 571 -15.39 17.57 13.93
N TYR A 572 -15.53 18.59 13.07
CA TYR A 572 -15.97 19.91 13.52
C TYR A 572 -17.48 19.90 13.80
N ALA A 573 -17.92 20.74 14.74
CA ALA A 573 -19.33 20.96 15.05
C ALA A 573 -20.03 21.85 14.00
N LEU A 574 -19.88 21.47 12.73
CA LEU A 574 -20.51 22.10 11.56
C LEU A 574 -21.59 21.15 11.00
N PRO A 575 -22.49 21.63 10.11
CA PRO A 575 -23.44 20.75 9.43
C PRO A 575 -22.75 19.52 8.83
N TYR A 576 -23.25 18.33 9.19
CA TYR A 576 -22.58 17.07 8.87
C TYR A 576 -22.40 16.82 7.35
N ASP A 577 -23.25 17.42 6.52
CA ASP A 577 -23.13 17.29 5.07
C ASP A 577 -21.86 17.95 4.52
N LEU A 578 -21.33 19.00 5.17
CA LEU A 578 -20.03 19.59 4.79
C LEU A 578 -18.89 18.58 4.90
N TYR A 579 -18.95 17.69 5.89
CA TYR A 579 -18.01 16.57 5.98
C TYR A 579 -18.25 15.56 4.85
N LYS A 580 -19.50 15.13 4.63
CA LYS A 580 -19.81 14.10 3.62
C LYS A 580 -19.44 14.53 2.19
N THR A 581 -19.68 15.79 1.82
CA THR A 581 -19.55 16.24 0.44
C THR A 581 -18.23 16.96 0.17
N HIS A 582 -17.68 17.66 1.17
CA HIS A 582 -16.48 18.48 1.00
C HIS A 582 -15.30 17.99 1.85
N HIS A 583 -15.49 16.92 2.63
CA HIS A 583 -14.46 16.36 3.50
C HIS A 583 -13.85 17.40 4.46
N ILE A 584 -14.69 18.34 4.94
CA ILE A 584 -14.30 19.32 5.95
C ILE A 584 -14.21 18.64 7.31
N ARG A 585 -12.98 18.43 7.77
CA ARG A 585 -12.63 17.77 9.03
C ARG A 585 -11.22 18.17 9.45
N LYS A 586 -10.85 17.83 10.68
CA LYS A 586 -9.45 17.83 11.11
C LYS A 586 -8.67 16.73 10.37
N TYR A 587 -7.54 17.11 9.79
CA TYR A 587 -6.58 16.17 9.20
C TYR A 587 -5.29 16.10 10.02
N GLY A 588 -4.80 17.26 10.51
CA GLY A 588 -3.53 17.34 11.23
C GLY A 588 -2.30 17.23 10.32
N PHE A 589 -1.17 17.80 10.76
CA PHE A 589 0.10 17.80 10.01
C PHE A 589 1.27 17.44 10.93
N HIS A 590 2.50 17.46 10.41
CA HIS A 590 3.69 16.92 11.07
C HIS A 590 3.59 15.44 11.42
N GLY A 591 2.72 14.67 10.74
CA GLY A 591 2.51 13.25 11.02
C GLY A 591 3.77 12.41 10.91
N THR A 592 4.62 12.70 9.91
CA THR A 592 5.94 12.06 9.74
C THR A 592 6.85 12.30 10.95
N SER A 593 6.90 13.54 11.46
CA SER A 593 7.66 13.86 12.67
C SER A 593 7.11 13.11 13.88
N TYR A 594 5.78 13.07 14.05
CA TYR A 594 5.16 12.36 15.17
C TYR A 594 5.40 10.85 15.13
N LEU A 595 5.30 10.23 13.96
CA LEU A 595 5.62 8.82 13.80
C LEU A 595 7.06 8.54 14.22
N TYR A 596 8.01 9.33 13.72
CA TYR A 596 9.42 9.19 14.06
C TYR A 596 9.67 9.32 15.57
N VAL A 597 9.21 10.40 16.20
CA VAL A 597 9.47 10.62 17.63
C VAL A 597 8.73 9.62 18.51
N ALA A 598 7.59 9.08 18.07
CA ALA A 598 6.89 8.02 18.80
C ALA A 598 7.68 6.71 18.79
N GLU A 599 8.26 6.34 17.65
CA GLU A 599 9.14 5.17 17.54
C GLU A 599 10.43 5.35 18.35
N GLU A 600 11.05 6.52 18.31
CA GLU A 600 12.21 6.85 19.16
C GLU A 600 11.85 6.80 20.65
N THR A 601 10.68 7.30 21.02
CA THR A 601 10.16 7.21 22.40
C THR A 601 10.03 5.75 22.84
N SER A 602 9.53 4.89 21.96
CA SER A 602 9.46 3.44 22.19
C SER A 602 10.85 2.84 22.45
N ARG A 603 11.86 3.23 21.67
CA ARG A 603 13.26 2.78 21.84
C ARG A 603 13.85 3.21 23.18
N VAL A 604 13.75 4.50 23.54
CA VAL A 604 14.36 5.01 24.78
C VAL A 604 13.65 4.53 26.04
N LEU A 605 12.33 4.32 25.98
CA LEU A 605 11.56 3.74 27.08
C LEU A 605 11.66 2.22 27.15
N LYS A 606 12.22 1.57 26.12
CA LYS A 606 12.30 0.11 25.96
C LYS A 606 10.93 -0.57 26.14
N LYS A 607 9.88 0.09 25.66
CA LYS A 607 8.50 -0.36 25.72
C LYS A 607 7.94 -0.42 24.30
N PRO A 608 7.20 -1.47 23.92
CA PRO A 608 6.51 -1.52 22.64
C PRO A 608 5.61 -0.30 22.43
N LEU A 609 5.56 0.23 21.21
CA LEU A 609 4.81 1.44 20.88
C LEU A 609 3.29 1.30 21.15
N ASP A 610 2.74 0.09 20.98
CA ASP A 610 1.34 -0.25 21.29
C ASP A 610 1.02 -0.31 22.80
N LYS A 611 2.01 -0.07 23.66
CA LYS A 611 1.89 0.04 25.12
C LYS A 611 2.21 1.43 25.66
N LEU A 612 2.38 2.42 24.78
CA LEU A 612 2.79 3.77 25.15
C LEU A 612 1.71 4.81 24.88
N ASN A 613 1.54 5.72 25.84
CA ASN A 613 0.78 6.95 25.68
C ASN A 613 1.73 8.16 25.73
N ILE A 614 1.77 8.92 24.64
CA ILE A 614 2.75 9.99 24.41
C ILE A 614 2.01 11.27 24.08
N ILE A 615 2.41 12.38 24.70
CA ILE A 615 2.09 13.73 24.23
C ILE A 615 3.33 14.26 23.54
N ALA A 616 3.26 14.51 22.23
CA ALA A 616 4.39 14.99 21.44
C ALA A 616 4.18 16.44 21.01
N CYS A 617 5.18 17.29 21.24
CA CYS A 617 5.20 18.72 20.96
C CYS A 617 6.23 18.99 19.84
N HIS A 618 5.76 19.10 18.60
CA HIS A 618 6.60 19.55 17.48
C HIS A 618 6.55 21.07 17.43
N VAL A 619 7.61 21.74 17.88
CA VAL A 619 7.64 23.21 17.97
C VAL A 619 8.75 23.74 17.07
N GLY A 620 8.36 24.44 16.01
CA GLY A 620 9.24 25.15 15.10
C GLY A 620 8.56 26.41 14.57
N ASN A 621 8.90 26.84 13.35
CA ASN A 621 8.20 27.98 12.72
C ASN A 621 6.71 27.66 12.47
N GLY A 622 6.41 26.41 12.11
CA GLY A 622 5.10 25.80 12.34
C GLY A 622 5.15 24.98 13.63
N ALA A 623 4.09 25.02 14.44
CA ALA A 623 4.04 24.31 15.71
C ALA A 623 2.73 23.54 15.85
N SER A 624 2.81 22.31 16.34
CA SER A 624 1.64 21.50 16.70
C SER A 624 1.94 20.54 17.84
N MET A 625 0.89 20.02 18.48
CA MET A 625 0.99 18.90 19.40
C MET A 625 0.12 17.72 18.93
N ALA A 626 0.47 16.51 19.35
CA ALA A 626 -0.35 15.31 19.13
C ALA A 626 -0.46 14.47 20.40
N ALA A 627 -1.64 13.91 20.64
CA ALA A 627 -1.91 12.88 21.63
C ALA A 627 -1.84 11.51 20.94
N ILE A 628 -0.91 10.67 21.38
CA ILE A 628 -0.63 9.36 20.79
C ILE A 628 -0.94 8.31 21.84
N LYS A 629 -1.94 7.47 21.58
CA LYS A 629 -2.38 6.39 22.48
C LYS A 629 -2.07 5.05 21.83
N GLN A 630 -1.25 4.24 22.48
CA GLN A 630 -0.88 2.89 22.00
C GLN A 630 -0.40 2.92 20.54
N GLY A 631 0.48 3.88 20.22
CA GLY A 631 1.06 4.04 18.89
C GLY A 631 0.15 4.67 17.83
N ARG A 632 -1.06 5.10 18.19
CA ARG A 632 -2.02 5.72 17.28
C ARG A 632 -2.30 7.15 17.67
N CYS A 633 -2.37 8.06 16.71
CA CYS A 633 -2.83 9.42 16.96
C CYS A 633 -4.32 9.42 17.32
N VAL A 634 -4.65 9.93 18.50
CA VAL A 634 -6.04 10.07 18.95
C VAL A 634 -6.54 11.51 18.93
N ASP A 635 -5.64 12.49 18.92
CA ASP A 635 -5.94 13.91 18.70
C ASP A 635 -4.68 14.68 18.28
N THR A 636 -4.85 15.82 17.61
CA THR A 636 -3.78 16.72 17.16
C THR A 636 -4.28 18.15 17.10
N THR A 637 -3.38 19.13 17.26
CA THR A 637 -3.78 20.54 17.35
C THR A 637 -4.10 21.16 16.01
N MET A 638 -3.41 20.75 14.94
CA MET A 638 -3.69 21.31 13.61
C MET A 638 -4.96 20.72 13.02
N GLY A 639 -5.62 21.53 12.21
CA GLY A 639 -6.97 21.35 11.73
C GLY A 639 -7.11 20.68 10.39
N MET A 640 -8.09 21.17 9.63
CA MET A 640 -8.18 21.02 8.18
C MET A 640 -6.93 21.58 7.49
N THR A 641 -6.37 22.65 8.05
CA THR A 641 -5.16 23.32 7.56
C THR A 641 -4.13 23.48 8.67
N PRO A 642 -2.87 23.79 8.36
CA PRO A 642 -1.83 24.06 9.36
C PRO A 642 -2.02 25.35 10.17
N LEU A 643 -3.20 25.98 10.11
CA LEU A 643 -3.50 27.27 10.74
C LEU A 643 -4.07 27.12 12.16
N GLU A 644 -4.90 26.09 12.40
CA GLU A 644 -5.49 25.80 13.72
C GLU A 644 -4.43 25.35 14.73
N GLY A 645 -4.70 25.59 16.01
CA GLY A 645 -3.92 25.08 17.13
C GLY A 645 -3.04 26.13 17.78
N LEU A 646 -1.73 25.87 17.74
CA LEU A 646 -0.76 26.64 18.50
C LEU A 646 -0.47 28.02 17.87
N VAL A 647 0.05 28.92 18.70
CA VAL A 647 0.68 30.16 18.24
C VAL A 647 1.98 29.79 17.52
N MET A 648 2.16 30.31 16.31
CA MET A 648 3.34 30.00 15.48
C MET A 648 4.10 31.29 15.12
N GLY A 649 5.15 31.20 14.32
CA GLY A 649 5.96 32.37 13.95
C GLY A 649 5.13 33.48 13.28
N THR A 650 4.33 33.12 12.28
CA THR A 650 3.49 34.06 11.51
C THR A 650 2.03 33.66 11.39
N ARG A 651 1.65 32.48 11.91
CA ARG A 651 0.27 31.97 11.88
C ARG A 651 -0.42 32.23 13.22
N CYS A 652 -1.69 32.64 13.14
CA CYS A 652 -2.47 33.03 14.32
C CYS A 652 -2.75 31.88 15.31
N GLY A 653 -2.87 30.63 14.84
CA GLY A 653 -3.38 29.55 15.68
C GLY A 653 -4.90 29.68 15.88
N ASP A 654 -5.39 29.14 16.99
CA ASP A 654 -6.81 29.26 17.35
C ASP A 654 -7.23 30.70 17.63
N ILE A 655 -8.24 31.17 16.88
CA ILE A 655 -8.98 32.41 17.14
C ILE A 655 -10.48 32.14 17.10
N ASP A 656 -11.28 33.11 17.55
CA ASP A 656 -12.74 33.04 17.41
C ASP A 656 -13.12 33.03 15.91
N PRO A 657 -13.94 32.06 15.44
CA PRO A 657 -14.41 32.00 14.06
C PRO A 657 -15.15 33.25 13.55
N ALA A 658 -15.64 34.12 14.43
CA ALA A 658 -16.28 35.38 14.06
C ALA A 658 -15.27 36.50 13.70
N VAL A 659 -14.00 36.35 14.07
CA VAL A 659 -12.96 37.37 13.79
C VAL A 659 -12.77 37.60 12.29
N PRO A 660 -12.59 36.57 11.43
CA PRO A 660 -12.52 36.77 9.98
C PRO A 660 -13.70 37.57 9.40
N SER A 661 -14.93 37.25 9.82
CA SER A 661 -16.13 37.98 9.37
C SER A 661 -16.11 39.43 9.84
N HIS A 662 -15.70 39.69 11.09
CA HIS A 662 -15.57 41.04 11.62
C HIS A 662 -14.54 41.87 10.84
N LEU A 663 -13.38 41.30 10.49
CA LEU A 663 -12.36 41.96 9.68
C LEU A 663 -12.91 42.35 8.30
N ILE A 664 -13.70 41.48 7.68
CA ILE A 664 -14.27 41.72 6.35
C ILE A 664 -15.38 42.77 6.42
N GLU A 665 -16.37 42.53 7.27
CA GLU A 665 -17.61 43.31 7.28
C GLU A 665 -17.44 44.67 7.93
N GLN A 666 -16.61 44.78 8.97
CA GLN A 666 -16.47 46.01 9.77
C GLN A 666 -15.20 46.79 9.43
N LEU A 667 -14.10 46.09 9.08
CA LEU A 667 -12.82 46.74 8.79
C LEU A 667 -12.49 46.75 7.28
N GLY A 668 -13.36 46.20 6.43
CA GLY A 668 -13.24 46.29 4.98
C GLY A 668 -12.13 45.42 4.36
N TYR A 669 -11.61 44.43 5.09
CA TYR A 669 -10.62 43.50 4.54
C TYR A 669 -11.26 42.60 3.48
N SER A 670 -10.53 42.30 2.42
CA SER A 670 -10.90 41.22 1.50
C SER A 670 -10.59 39.84 2.10
N VAL A 671 -11.25 38.79 1.58
CA VAL A 671 -10.98 37.39 1.95
C VAL A 671 -9.49 37.04 1.77
N LYS A 672 -8.86 37.56 0.71
CA LYS A 672 -7.43 37.32 0.43
C LYS A 672 -6.54 37.99 1.47
N GLU A 673 -6.86 39.23 1.87
CA GLU A 673 -6.13 39.95 2.91
C GLU A 673 -6.28 39.27 4.27
N VAL A 674 -7.48 38.82 4.64
CA VAL A 674 -7.68 38.03 5.87
C VAL A 674 -6.86 36.75 5.86
N ASN A 675 -6.88 36.00 4.75
CA ASN A 675 -6.09 34.78 4.64
C ASN A 675 -4.58 35.05 4.77
N ASN A 676 -4.09 36.15 4.17
CA ASN A 676 -2.70 36.58 4.30
C ASN A 676 -2.37 37.02 5.74
N LEU A 677 -3.22 37.86 6.35
CA LEU A 677 -3.10 38.32 7.72
C LEU A 677 -2.92 37.14 8.67
N MET A 678 -3.83 36.16 8.60
CA MET A 678 -3.85 35.00 9.49
C MET A 678 -2.66 34.06 9.29
N ASN A 679 -2.10 33.96 8.08
CA ASN A 679 -1.01 33.03 7.75
C ASN A 679 0.40 33.64 7.77
N LYS A 680 0.53 34.96 7.56
CA LYS A 680 1.80 35.62 7.28
C LYS A 680 2.10 36.82 8.18
N GLU A 681 1.10 37.41 8.82
CA GLU A 681 1.25 38.66 9.60
C GLU A 681 0.79 38.50 11.06
N SER A 682 0.40 37.29 11.46
CA SER A 682 -0.12 36.97 12.80
C SER A 682 0.92 36.24 13.66
N GLY A 683 0.48 35.52 14.70
CA GLY A 683 1.37 34.72 15.54
C GLY A 683 2.32 35.60 16.36
N LEU A 684 3.55 35.13 16.57
CA LEU A 684 4.59 35.90 17.24
C LEU A 684 4.85 37.24 16.54
N LEU A 685 4.89 37.23 15.19
CA LEU A 685 5.08 38.43 14.39
C LEU A 685 4.00 39.48 14.66
N GLY A 686 2.73 39.08 14.67
CA GLY A 686 1.62 39.99 14.98
C GLY A 686 1.70 40.55 16.40
N LEU A 687 2.10 39.73 17.37
CA LEU A 687 2.15 40.12 18.78
C LEU A 687 3.31 41.07 19.10
N CYS A 688 4.51 40.80 18.59
CA CYS A 688 5.73 41.53 18.97
C CYS A 688 6.58 42.07 17.82
N GLY A 689 6.20 41.85 16.56
CA GLY A 689 6.98 42.28 15.39
C GLY A 689 8.14 41.33 15.05
N LEU A 690 8.28 40.20 15.75
CA LEU A 690 9.34 39.21 15.56
C LEU A 690 8.72 37.85 15.26
N SER A 691 9.18 37.17 14.21
CA SER A 691 8.73 35.82 13.87
C SER A 691 9.69 34.71 14.32
N ASP A 692 10.97 35.05 14.57
CA ASP A 692 11.95 34.11 15.09
C ASP A 692 11.85 34.05 16.61
N ASP A 693 11.53 32.87 17.11
CA ASP A 693 11.30 32.66 18.52
C ASP A 693 12.53 32.98 19.39
N ARG A 694 13.76 32.84 18.86
CA ARG A 694 14.98 33.21 19.58
C ARG A 694 15.06 34.71 19.87
N ASP A 695 14.57 35.52 18.93
CA ASP A 695 14.47 36.97 19.13
C ASP A 695 13.41 37.30 20.18
N VAL A 696 12.29 36.57 20.19
CA VAL A 696 11.23 36.70 21.20
C VAL A 696 11.72 36.30 22.59
N GLU A 697 12.52 35.24 22.71
CA GLU A 697 13.12 34.82 23.99
C GLU A 697 14.10 35.85 24.52
N ARG A 698 14.92 36.47 23.66
CA ARG A 698 15.74 37.61 24.06
C ARG A 698 14.88 38.73 24.64
N GLU A 699 13.79 39.09 23.95
CA GLU A 699 12.87 40.12 24.46
C GLU A 699 12.19 39.74 25.77
N TYR A 700 11.88 38.45 25.98
CA TYR A 700 11.34 37.94 27.25
C TYR A 700 12.36 38.10 28.39
N PHE A 701 13.64 37.73 28.17
CA PHE A 701 14.69 37.91 29.17
C PHE A 701 14.99 39.39 29.46
N GLU A 702 14.91 40.25 28.44
CA GLU A 702 15.02 41.71 28.57
C GLU A 702 13.75 42.35 29.18
N GLN A 703 12.70 41.56 29.44
CA GLN A 703 11.39 42.01 29.94
C GLN A 703 10.74 43.09 29.08
N LYS A 704 10.95 43.03 27.76
CA LYS A 704 10.25 43.93 26.82
C LYS A 704 8.76 43.56 26.80
N PRO A 705 7.83 44.54 26.91
CA PRO A 705 6.41 44.24 27.11
C PRO A 705 5.80 43.33 26.02
N ARG A 706 6.06 43.62 24.74
CA ARG A 706 5.47 42.86 23.64
C ARG A 706 6.09 41.47 23.46
N GLY A 707 7.41 41.34 23.57
CA GLY A 707 8.07 40.03 23.50
C GLY A 707 7.72 39.13 24.68
N THR A 708 7.60 39.69 25.89
CA THR A 708 7.14 38.96 27.07
C THR A 708 5.72 38.43 26.87
N LEU A 709 4.79 39.31 26.47
CA LEU A 709 3.41 38.92 26.15
C LEU A 709 3.35 37.85 25.06
N ALA A 710 4.15 37.97 23.99
CA ALA A 710 4.15 37.00 22.90
C ALA A 710 4.57 35.60 23.38
N LYS A 711 5.62 35.52 24.21
CA LYS A 711 6.07 34.26 24.81
C LYS A 711 5.04 33.67 25.77
N GLU A 712 4.45 34.49 26.63
CA GLU A 712 3.40 34.05 27.56
C GLU A 712 2.17 33.50 26.83
N VAL A 713 1.71 34.18 25.78
CA VAL A 713 0.57 33.74 24.96
C VAL A 713 0.87 32.41 24.25
N GLN A 714 2.10 32.25 23.71
CA GLN A 714 2.55 31.00 23.11
C GLN A 714 2.55 29.83 24.12
N VAL A 715 3.21 30.02 25.26
CA VAL A 715 3.30 29.00 26.33
C VAL A 715 1.92 28.67 26.86
N TYR A 716 1.07 29.67 27.12
CA TYR A 716 -0.27 29.47 27.64
C TYR A 716 -1.12 28.62 26.70
N ARG A 717 -1.04 28.86 25.38
CA ARG A 717 -1.73 28.04 24.37
C ARG A 717 -1.26 26.59 24.40
N MET A 718 0.05 26.36 24.49
CA MET A 718 0.61 25.01 24.60
C MET A 718 0.14 24.30 25.88
N ARG A 719 0.13 25.00 27.02
CA ARG A 719 -0.33 24.45 28.31
C ARG A 719 -1.81 24.05 28.28
N LYS A 720 -2.66 24.84 27.60
CA LYS A 720 -4.07 24.46 27.40
C LYS A 720 -4.21 23.14 26.63
N TYR A 721 -3.45 22.98 25.54
CA TYR A 721 -3.46 21.74 24.77
C TYR A 721 -2.83 20.57 25.53
N LEU A 722 -1.79 20.80 26.33
CA LEU A 722 -1.21 19.79 27.20
C LEU A 722 -2.27 19.21 28.16
N GLY A 723 -3.04 20.08 28.82
CA GLY A 723 -4.15 19.65 29.68
C GLY A 723 -5.23 18.89 28.91
N ALA A 724 -5.63 19.39 27.73
CA ALA A 724 -6.61 18.71 26.88
C ALA A 724 -6.13 17.30 26.45
N PHE A 725 -4.87 17.15 26.10
CA PHE A 725 -4.29 15.88 25.66
C PHE A 725 -4.03 14.91 26.81
N MET A 726 -3.72 15.39 28.02
CA MET A 726 -3.76 14.54 29.21
C MET A 726 -5.14 13.90 29.39
N VAL A 727 -6.21 14.68 29.21
CA VAL A 727 -7.60 14.16 29.27
C VAL A 727 -7.90 13.22 28.11
N ALA A 728 -7.46 13.54 26.89
CA ALA A 728 -7.64 12.66 25.72
C ALA A 728 -6.95 11.29 25.87
N LEU A 729 -5.92 11.22 26.72
CA LEU A 729 -5.18 10.01 27.09
C LEU A 729 -5.66 9.39 28.42
N ASP A 730 -6.83 9.77 28.92
CA ASP A 730 -7.43 9.28 30.17
C ASP A 730 -6.52 9.46 31.39
N GLY A 731 -5.72 10.53 31.41
CA GLY A 731 -4.73 10.83 32.45
C GLY A 731 -3.49 9.93 32.44
N GLN A 732 -3.39 8.97 31.51
CA GLN A 732 -2.26 8.04 31.41
C GLN A 732 -1.27 8.54 30.38
N VAL A 733 -0.18 9.17 30.83
CA VAL A 733 0.88 9.69 29.96
C VAL A 733 2.21 9.07 30.37
N ASP A 734 2.80 8.24 29.51
CA ASP A 734 4.13 7.66 29.72
C ASP A 734 5.22 8.71 29.43
N ALA A 735 5.03 9.54 28.40
CA ALA A 735 6.01 10.53 28.00
C ALA A 735 5.43 11.84 27.45
N LEU A 736 6.06 12.96 27.82
CA LEU A 736 5.95 14.26 27.17
C LEU A 736 7.21 14.50 26.34
N VAL A 737 7.07 14.64 25.03
CA VAL A 737 8.21 14.72 24.10
C VAL A 737 8.24 16.08 23.44
N PHE A 738 9.37 16.78 23.54
CA PHE A 738 9.64 18.00 22.79
C PHE A 738 10.53 17.69 21.58
N THR A 739 10.15 18.23 20.43
CA THR A 739 10.86 18.05 19.17
C THR A 739 10.68 19.27 18.26
N GLY A 740 11.34 19.27 17.12
CA GLY A 740 11.30 20.37 16.17
C GLY A 740 12.27 21.49 16.54
N GLY A 741 12.46 22.42 15.59
CA GLY A 741 13.56 23.39 15.65
C GLY A 741 13.64 24.21 16.94
N LEU A 742 12.52 24.57 17.55
CA LEU A 742 12.46 25.27 18.83
C LEU A 742 12.38 24.29 20.02
N GLY A 743 11.57 23.24 19.92
CA GLY A 743 11.43 22.23 20.98
C GLY A 743 12.76 21.55 21.35
N GLU A 744 13.70 21.47 20.42
CA GLU A 744 15.05 20.93 20.61
C GLU A 744 16.09 21.95 21.13
N LYS A 745 15.80 23.26 21.06
CA LYS A 745 16.76 24.33 21.37
C LYS A 745 16.40 25.11 22.63
N SER A 746 15.14 25.47 22.77
CA SER A 746 14.70 26.37 23.82
C SER A 746 14.50 25.64 25.14
N HIS A 747 15.43 25.85 26.07
CA HIS A 747 15.27 25.44 27.46
C HIS A 747 14.15 26.22 28.13
N LEU A 748 14.05 27.53 27.86
CA LEU A 748 13.03 28.42 28.41
C LEU A 748 11.61 27.92 28.09
N LEU A 749 11.32 27.62 26.82
CA LEU A 749 10.01 27.14 26.38
C LEU A 749 9.62 25.87 27.16
N ARG A 750 10.51 24.88 27.22
CA ARG A 750 10.25 23.63 27.93
C ARG A 750 10.00 23.86 29.42
N THR A 751 10.83 24.70 30.05
CA THR A 751 10.66 25.09 31.46
C THR A 751 9.29 25.74 31.67
N LEU A 752 8.92 26.75 30.88
CA LEU A 752 7.65 27.48 31.04
C LEU A 752 6.42 26.60 30.74
N VAL A 753 6.50 25.67 29.79
CA VAL A 753 5.42 24.73 29.49
C VAL A 753 5.17 23.79 30.68
N CYS A 754 6.22 23.30 31.34
CA CYS A 754 6.09 22.38 32.48
C CYS A 754 5.94 23.07 33.85
N GLN A 755 6.21 24.38 33.94
CA GLN A 755 6.27 25.11 35.21
C GLN A 755 5.01 24.95 36.07
N GLY A 756 5.17 24.56 37.33
CA GLY A 756 4.07 24.42 38.29
C GLY A 756 3.11 23.25 38.00
N LEU A 757 3.50 22.30 37.15
CA LEU A 757 2.75 21.09 36.84
C LEU A 757 3.30 19.85 37.57
N ASP A 758 4.08 20.05 38.63
CA ASP A 758 4.75 18.98 39.40
C ASP A 758 3.73 17.98 39.98
N ARG A 759 2.56 18.48 40.41
CA ARG A 759 1.45 17.65 40.90
C ARG A 759 0.81 16.78 39.83
N LEU A 760 1.04 17.09 38.54
CA LEU A 760 0.64 16.28 37.39
C LEU A 760 1.81 15.40 36.90
N GLY A 761 2.91 15.32 37.65
CA GLY A 761 4.07 14.51 37.32
C GLY A 761 5.00 15.12 36.27
N LEU A 762 4.89 16.42 36.00
CA LEU A 762 5.76 17.14 35.05
C LEU A 762 6.72 18.07 35.79
N GLU A 763 7.93 17.60 36.03
CA GLU A 763 9.02 18.35 36.66
C GLU A 763 10.28 18.20 35.79
N ILE A 764 10.86 19.34 35.39
CA ILE A 764 12.10 19.39 34.61
C ILE A 764 13.28 19.60 35.55
N VAL A 765 14.36 18.84 35.34
CA VAL A 765 15.68 19.05 35.94
C VAL A 765 16.43 20.05 35.07
N GLU A 766 16.71 21.23 35.61
CA GLU A 766 17.27 22.36 34.84
C GLU A 766 18.63 22.03 34.21
N GLU A 767 19.49 21.28 34.92
CA GLU A 767 20.79 20.86 34.38
C GLU A 767 20.65 19.93 33.17
N ALA A 768 19.62 19.08 33.14
CA ALA A 768 19.33 18.19 32.01
C ALA A 768 18.67 18.93 30.85
N ASN A 769 17.97 20.03 31.13
CA ASN A 769 17.25 20.86 30.15
C ASN A 769 18.17 21.71 29.27
N GLN A 770 19.45 21.82 29.60
CA GLN A 770 20.42 22.61 28.84
C GLN A 770 21.20 21.75 27.84
N ALA A 771 21.06 22.06 26.56
CA ALA A 771 21.79 21.37 25.50
C ALA A 771 23.26 21.85 25.43
N LYS A 772 24.19 20.90 25.47
CA LYS A 772 25.62 21.17 25.23
C LYS A 772 25.81 21.56 23.75
N GLY A 773 25.95 22.86 23.47
CA GLY A 773 26.05 23.41 22.11
C GLY A 773 24.78 24.09 21.58
N GLY A 774 23.77 24.35 22.43
CA GLY A 774 22.59 25.15 22.08
C GLY A 774 21.49 24.42 21.31
N ARG A 775 21.65 23.12 21.02
CA ARG A 775 20.62 22.22 20.46
C ARG A 775 20.89 20.79 20.90
N PHE A 776 19.86 20.02 21.23
CA PHE A 776 19.99 18.58 21.43
C PHE A 776 20.21 17.86 20.09
N SER A 777 21.26 17.04 20.02
CA SER A 777 21.55 16.16 18.87
C SER A 777 21.18 14.70 19.13
N GLU A 778 20.84 14.36 20.37
CA GLU A 778 20.54 13.01 20.82
C GLU A 778 19.30 13.02 21.73
N ASN A 779 18.64 11.87 21.83
CA ASN A 779 17.48 11.69 22.69
C ASN A 779 17.89 11.89 24.16
N THR A 780 17.31 12.89 24.81
CA THR A 780 17.72 13.31 26.16
C THR A 780 16.52 13.37 27.10
N ARG A 781 16.63 12.72 28.26
CA ARG A 781 15.63 12.79 29.32
C ARG A 781 15.86 14.03 30.17
N LEU A 782 14.79 14.76 30.46
CA LEU A 782 14.81 16.04 31.18
C LEU A 782 14.31 15.96 32.61
N ASP A 783 13.61 14.89 33.00
CA ASP A 783 13.02 14.75 34.33
C ASP A 783 13.87 13.89 35.29
N SER A 784 13.48 13.89 36.58
CA SER A 784 14.07 12.99 37.57
C SER A 784 13.53 11.56 37.37
N LYS A 785 14.39 10.54 37.52
CA LYS A 785 14.05 9.12 37.25
C LYS A 785 12.87 8.53 38.06
N ARG A 786 12.24 9.31 38.94
CA ARG A 786 11.21 8.87 39.90
C ARG A 786 9.78 9.13 39.42
N LEU A 787 9.56 9.91 38.36
CA LEU A 787 8.22 10.31 37.91
C LEU A 787 7.57 9.25 37.03
N SER A 788 6.23 9.19 37.09
CA SER A 788 5.40 8.30 36.27
C SER A 788 5.38 8.71 34.80
N THR A 789 5.49 10.02 34.52
CA THR A 789 5.58 10.58 33.17
C THR A 789 7.00 11.08 32.93
N GLN A 790 7.64 10.61 31.86
CA GLN A 790 9.00 11.04 31.50
C GLN A 790 8.96 12.23 30.54
N ILE A 791 9.84 13.19 30.70
CA ILE A 791 9.97 14.36 29.81
C ILE A 791 11.22 14.14 28.96
N TRP A 792 11.07 14.20 27.65
CA TRP A 792 12.15 13.94 26.71
C TRP A 792 12.28 15.07 25.69
N VAL A 793 13.51 15.31 25.24
CA VAL A 793 13.79 15.93 23.95
C VAL A 793 14.22 14.82 23.01
N ILE A 794 13.51 14.69 21.89
CA ILE A 794 13.83 13.74 20.82
C ILE A 794 13.95 14.55 19.54
N PRO A 795 15.17 14.79 19.01
CA PRO A 795 15.35 15.51 17.76
C PRO A 795 14.64 14.79 16.61
N THR A 796 13.78 15.48 15.87
CA THR A 796 13.03 14.83 14.78
C THR A 796 13.91 14.63 13.56
N ASP A 797 13.72 13.53 12.85
CA ASP A 797 14.32 13.28 11.56
C ASP A 797 13.26 12.86 10.54
N GLU A 798 12.57 13.86 9.98
CA GLU A 798 11.48 13.65 9.01
C GLU A 798 12.01 13.00 7.72
N GLU A 799 13.19 13.41 7.26
CA GLU A 799 13.81 12.86 6.06
C GLU A 799 14.15 11.37 6.23
N LEU A 800 14.69 10.95 7.38
CA LEU A 800 14.95 9.53 7.66
C LEU A 800 13.64 8.74 7.76
N CYS A 801 12.60 9.31 8.38
CA CYS A 801 11.30 8.66 8.45
C CYS A 801 10.68 8.45 7.06
N ILE A 802 10.79 9.44 6.16
CA ILE A 802 10.36 9.30 4.76
C ILE A 802 11.16 8.23 4.05
N ALA A 803 12.49 8.20 4.24
CA ALA A 803 13.37 7.20 3.65
C ALA A 803 13.00 5.78 4.10
N GLN A 804 12.76 5.58 5.40
CA GLN A 804 12.35 4.30 5.98
C GLN A 804 10.98 3.84 5.46
N GLN A 805 10.00 4.75 5.39
CA GLN A 805 8.69 4.43 4.80
C GLN A 805 8.80 4.10 3.31
N THR A 806 9.64 4.83 2.57
CA THR A 806 9.90 4.58 1.14
C THR A 806 10.48 3.18 0.96
N GLN A 807 11.55 2.83 1.68
CA GLN A 807 12.16 1.50 1.61
C GLN A 807 11.16 0.40 1.99
N MET A 808 10.32 0.63 3.01
CA MET A 808 9.29 -0.34 3.42
C MET A 808 8.29 -0.59 2.29
N ILE A 809 7.80 0.46 1.62
CA ILE A 809 6.83 0.34 0.53
C ILE A 809 7.47 -0.31 -0.70
N VAL A 810 8.67 0.12 -1.10
CA VAL A 810 9.42 -0.45 -2.22
C VAL A 810 9.68 -1.94 -1.97
N SER A 811 10.14 -2.30 -0.78
CA SER A 811 10.40 -3.70 -0.41
C SER A 811 9.12 -4.54 -0.41
N LYS A 812 7.99 -3.99 0.03
CA LYS A 812 6.69 -4.68 -0.01
C LYS A 812 6.20 -4.88 -1.44
N ASP A 813 6.29 -3.86 -2.30
CA ASP A 813 5.87 -3.96 -3.69
C ASP A 813 6.70 -5.00 -4.45
N MET A 814 8.03 -5.03 -4.22
CA MET A 814 8.91 -6.09 -4.75
C MET A 814 8.58 -7.50 -4.22
N VAL A 815 7.89 -7.63 -3.09
CA VAL A 815 7.41 -8.91 -2.54
C VAL A 815 6.02 -9.26 -3.08
N THR A 816 5.21 -8.25 -3.43
CA THR A 816 3.82 -8.42 -3.89
C THR A 816 3.74 -8.60 -5.40
N GLN A 817 4.69 -8.03 -6.16
CA GLN A 817 4.85 -8.21 -7.60
C GLN A 817 5.58 -9.50 -7.92
#